data_AF-A0A844X622-F1
#
_entry.id   AF-A0A844X622-F1
#
_cell.length_a   1.000
_cell.length_b   1.000
_cell.length_c   1.000
_cell.angle_alpha   90.00
_cell.angle_beta   90.00
_cell.angle_gamma   90.00
#
_symmetry.space_group_name_H-M   'P 1'
#
loop_
_entity.id
_entity.type
_entity.pdbx_description
1 polymer ?
#
loop_
_entity_poly.entity_id
_entity_poly.type
_entity_poly.pdbx_seq_one_letter_code
_entity_poly.pdbx_strand_id
1 'polypeptide(L)'
;MVGLTKDEAEKRLFKVKDADGLRDLIQQLDINTHGKTTILYSGWLDSGVHTAEIIKQLKNNSSLRLIDNTEASKFLSDALSNGSPLNNKLKQIFGTDKKDKLPSQAYEFLFGSNSNGSRQPNGAWDAISKRFVDGAVGDVRVLGGFGMDSGRVFAATELPALLNNPKVRSVNGIPTSVLRSIEQTEGIGRAFEHIKNIAGLDAAGTKLAPDNVKSWLKLYEPDGKFNSEYLNNLKDAYANLSPEMRKSVNRTSKYLASAGEKIAKRLPILGYIMTGIGLGFASAEAQAALDRGDVNEARGILLEFGVKEISGNILGALAGTVAAAIVGAAGAPAAAVIGIGLGAAVVAGLLSDAMVDKFADLFRDNDQNGLIDLWDKLNGLLDDAGNAIMGPIASLFPSIPDLAKRAFSPIIIDLDRDGVETIGKDKNIHFDLNANQFAENTGWVGADDGLLVIDLNDNGVIDDGRELFGESSLLQNGKTAKNGYQALAQYDENGDGVIDAKDSVWQKLKIWQDKNSNGLTDENELISLEQAGISSISTKYSKSDYVDSNGNEHRLTGEITYTDGSKGKSTDVWFATDQANTIYTGEKHYIDEVRKYPSVRGFGNLVNLSIALSQNTELRNLLDKFIANPITTDILQVIDDIIFSWANVNLVDPNSRGNIDARKLTVLEIITGEKYTNIYYGNNAPPVGTFGANLLMGEYNKFKHYVTASLLAQTEFKEAFKLLKIDINNGNAVIDFSGLERHLNQITDPAQKLLLKDVIDGYLTYNSSDEYYQSIKNKLGENTLTGNNFYVFGLSGHESITDSSGIDKLLFMNNIKAEDIRFSRQGADITATLIDGKSSITFKNIFANATSATAKINTNNVIEEFIFADGTKLTW
;
A
#
# COMPACT_ATOMS: atom_id res chain seq x y z
N MET A 1 32.89 -30.89 -36.98
CA MET A 1 33.26 -32.31 -37.02
C MET A 1 32.26 -33.06 -36.16
N VAL A 2 31.63 -34.11 -36.69
CA VAL A 2 30.74 -34.99 -35.91
C VAL A 2 31.63 -35.76 -34.93
N GLY A 3 31.30 -35.74 -33.64
CA GLY A 3 32.06 -36.47 -32.62
C GLY A 3 31.88 -37.99 -32.77
N LEU A 4 32.70 -38.77 -32.08
CA LEU A 4 32.60 -40.24 -32.09
C LEU A 4 31.35 -40.70 -31.32
N THR A 5 30.68 -41.72 -31.84
CA THR A 5 29.66 -42.45 -31.08
C THR A 5 30.29 -43.34 -30.01
N LYS A 6 29.50 -43.80 -29.04
CA LYS A 6 29.95 -44.76 -28.02
C LYS A 6 30.60 -45.99 -28.67
N ASP A 7 29.91 -46.60 -29.64
CA ASP A 7 30.37 -47.83 -30.30
C ASP A 7 31.68 -47.64 -31.07
N GLU A 8 31.86 -46.46 -31.69
CA GLU A 8 33.10 -46.11 -32.39
C GLU A 8 34.27 -45.90 -31.43
N ALA A 9 34.02 -45.30 -30.27
CA ALA A 9 35.03 -45.14 -29.24
C ALA A 9 35.42 -46.48 -28.61
N GLU A 10 34.46 -47.36 -28.32
CA GLU A 10 34.72 -48.72 -27.81
C GLU A 10 35.61 -49.52 -28.76
N LYS A 11 35.33 -49.44 -30.07
CA LYS A 11 36.17 -50.07 -31.11
C LYS A 11 37.58 -49.49 -31.17
N ARG A 12 37.85 -48.30 -30.62
CA ARG A 12 39.18 -47.67 -30.61
C ARG A 12 39.95 -47.93 -29.32
N LEU A 13 39.31 -48.46 -28.27
CA LEU A 13 39.96 -48.72 -26.97
C LEU A 13 41.20 -49.62 -27.10
N PHE A 14 41.23 -50.59 -28.01
CA PHE A 14 42.40 -51.44 -28.19
C PHE A 14 43.68 -50.67 -28.56
N LYS A 15 43.56 -49.48 -29.17
CA LYS A 15 44.69 -48.62 -29.54
C LYS A 15 45.19 -47.76 -28.37
N VAL A 16 44.41 -47.64 -27.31
CA VAL A 16 44.74 -46.86 -26.11
C VAL A 16 45.69 -47.66 -25.22
N LYS A 17 46.86 -47.07 -24.94
CA LYS A 17 47.96 -47.72 -24.21
C LYS A 17 48.11 -47.22 -22.76
N ASP A 18 47.72 -45.99 -22.49
CA ASP A 18 47.90 -45.31 -21.22
C ASP A 18 46.71 -44.39 -20.91
N ALA A 19 46.76 -43.74 -19.75
CA ALA A 19 45.70 -42.84 -19.28
C ALA A 19 45.51 -41.62 -20.20
N ASP A 20 46.58 -41.09 -20.79
CA ASP A 20 46.51 -39.90 -21.65
C ASP A 20 45.88 -40.24 -22.99
N GLY A 21 46.24 -41.37 -23.61
CA GLY A 21 45.56 -41.88 -24.79
C GLY A 21 44.07 -42.16 -24.53
N LEU A 22 43.69 -42.53 -23.31
CA LEU A 22 42.29 -42.71 -22.94
C LEU A 22 41.56 -41.36 -22.84
N ARG A 23 42.21 -40.33 -22.28
CA ARG A 23 41.68 -38.95 -22.25
C ARG A 23 41.49 -38.41 -23.66
N ASP A 24 42.45 -38.62 -24.55
CA ASP A 24 42.37 -38.17 -25.94
C ASP A 24 41.20 -38.82 -26.69
N LEU A 25 40.94 -40.10 -26.44
CA LEU A 25 39.78 -40.80 -27.00
C LEU A 25 38.47 -40.23 -26.44
N ILE A 26 38.40 -40.00 -25.13
CA ILE A 26 37.22 -39.44 -24.46
C ILE A 26 36.91 -38.03 -25.00
N GLN A 27 37.92 -37.20 -25.26
CA GLN A 27 37.75 -35.86 -25.84
C GLN A 27 37.16 -35.88 -27.26
N GLN A 28 37.26 -36.99 -27.99
CA GLN A 28 36.69 -37.12 -29.33
C GLN A 28 35.22 -37.55 -29.34
N LEU A 29 34.66 -38.00 -28.21
CA LEU A 29 33.26 -38.42 -28.11
C LEU A 29 32.29 -37.26 -28.35
N ASP A 30 31.16 -37.56 -28.98
CA ASP A 30 30.09 -36.58 -29.21
C ASP A 30 29.39 -36.20 -27.90
N ILE A 31 29.23 -34.89 -27.71
CA ILE A 31 28.62 -34.25 -26.53
C ILE A 31 27.32 -33.51 -26.89
N ASN A 32 26.86 -33.63 -28.13
CA ASN A 32 25.63 -33.00 -28.58
C ASN A 32 24.40 -33.82 -28.19
N THR A 33 23.30 -33.13 -27.93
CA THR A 33 21.98 -33.71 -27.67
C THR A 33 20.91 -32.70 -28.07
N HIS A 34 19.66 -33.16 -28.21
CA HIS A 34 18.49 -32.32 -28.47
C HIS A 34 18.14 -31.43 -27.26
N GLY A 35 17.20 -30.51 -27.46
CA GLY A 35 16.70 -29.61 -26.43
C GLY A 35 17.44 -28.28 -26.34
N LYS A 36 16.74 -27.24 -25.87
CA LYS A 36 17.26 -25.87 -25.73
C LYS A 36 17.62 -25.53 -24.29
N THR A 37 16.87 -26.05 -23.32
CA THR A 37 17.09 -25.77 -21.89
C THR A 37 18.08 -26.77 -21.33
N THR A 38 19.26 -26.31 -20.90
CA THR A 38 20.27 -27.21 -20.30
C THR A 38 19.90 -27.51 -18.85
N ILE A 39 19.82 -28.79 -18.52
CA ILE A 39 19.59 -29.28 -17.15
C ILE A 39 20.85 -29.97 -16.65
N LEU A 40 21.35 -29.52 -15.51
CA LEU A 40 22.43 -30.11 -14.73
C LEU A 40 21.85 -30.65 -13.42
N TYR A 41 22.57 -31.53 -12.75
CA TYR A 41 22.09 -32.11 -11.49
C TYR A 41 23.24 -32.52 -10.59
N SER A 42 23.02 -32.51 -9.26
CA SER A 42 24.03 -32.90 -8.29
C SER A 42 23.42 -33.53 -7.05
N GLY A 43 23.88 -34.75 -6.74
CA GLY A 43 23.65 -35.39 -5.45
C GLY A 43 22.20 -35.82 -5.21
N TRP A 44 21.74 -35.57 -3.99
CA TRP A 44 20.46 -36.05 -3.46
C TRP A 44 19.52 -34.88 -3.20
N LEU A 45 18.22 -35.14 -3.34
CA LEU A 45 17.18 -34.27 -2.82
C LEU A 45 17.01 -34.53 -1.32
N ASP A 46 16.46 -33.57 -0.59
CA ASP A 46 16.22 -33.69 0.85
C ASP A 46 15.12 -34.71 1.18
N SER A 47 14.30 -35.09 0.19
CA SER A 47 13.37 -36.22 0.26
C SER A 47 14.05 -37.60 0.28
N GLY A 48 15.38 -37.66 0.10
CA GLY A 48 16.15 -38.91 -0.01
C GLY A 48 16.21 -39.50 -1.42
N VAL A 49 15.61 -38.83 -2.41
CA VAL A 49 15.64 -39.26 -3.83
C VAL A 49 16.96 -38.83 -4.47
N HIS A 50 17.63 -39.75 -5.17
CA HIS A 50 18.83 -39.40 -5.94
C HIS A 50 18.43 -38.65 -7.22
N THR A 51 19.07 -37.52 -7.51
CA THR A 51 18.73 -36.68 -8.68
C THR A 51 18.76 -37.43 -10.01
N ALA A 52 19.62 -38.44 -10.16
CA ALA A 52 19.65 -39.30 -11.35
C ALA A 52 18.33 -40.06 -11.61
N GLU A 53 17.52 -40.34 -10.58
CA GLU A 53 16.20 -40.96 -10.74
C GLU A 53 15.19 -40.00 -11.37
N ILE A 54 15.27 -38.71 -11.06
CA ILE A 54 14.50 -37.66 -11.72
C ILE A 54 14.95 -37.52 -13.18
N ILE A 55 16.26 -37.51 -13.43
CA ILE A 55 16.82 -37.37 -14.78
C ILE A 55 16.36 -38.49 -15.69
N LYS A 56 16.23 -39.73 -15.20
CA LYS A 56 15.66 -40.86 -15.97
C LYS A 56 14.26 -40.55 -16.52
N GLN A 57 13.43 -39.83 -15.76
CA GLN A 57 12.08 -39.44 -16.19
C GLN A 57 12.11 -38.30 -17.22
N LEU A 58 13.17 -37.49 -17.21
CA LEU A 58 13.35 -36.35 -18.12
C LEU A 58 14.01 -36.70 -19.45
N LYS A 59 14.67 -37.87 -19.58
CA LYS A 59 15.48 -38.23 -20.77
C LYS A 59 14.74 -38.12 -22.10
N ASN A 60 13.43 -38.37 -22.10
CA ASN A 60 12.59 -38.37 -23.31
C ASN A 60 11.97 -36.99 -23.63
N ASN A 61 12.18 -35.96 -22.79
CA ASN A 61 11.65 -34.63 -23.05
C ASN A 61 12.50 -33.93 -24.12
N SER A 62 11.94 -33.78 -25.32
CA SER A 62 12.62 -33.21 -26.49
C SER A 62 13.05 -31.75 -26.34
N SER A 63 12.50 -31.02 -25.36
CA SER A 63 12.86 -29.63 -25.06
C SER A 63 14.11 -29.49 -24.18
N LEU A 64 14.53 -30.58 -23.49
CA LEU A 64 15.58 -30.54 -22.48
C LEU A 64 16.90 -31.08 -23.00
N ARG A 65 17.98 -30.34 -22.73
CA ARG A 65 19.35 -30.69 -23.07
C ARG A 65 20.01 -31.35 -21.86
N LEU A 66 20.17 -32.67 -21.91
CA LEU A 66 20.64 -33.52 -20.82
C LEU A 66 21.96 -34.24 -21.18
N ILE A 67 22.96 -34.18 -20.31
CA ILE A 67 24.27 -34.81 -20.57
C ILE A 67 24.15 -36.32 -20.76
N ASP A 68 23.22 -36.98 -20.06
CA ASP A 68 22.87 -38.39 -20.18
C ASP A 68 22.50 -38.85 -21.60
N ASN A 69 22.01 -37.94 -22.44
CA ASN A 69 21.59 -38.28 -23.80
C ASN A 69 22.79 -38.28 -24.78
N THR A 70 23.94 -37.78 -24.36
CA THR A 70 25.17 -37.71 -25.18
C THR A 70 25.87 -39.06 -25.30
N GLU A 71 26.56 -39.27 -26.42
CA GLU A 71 27.38 -40.48 -26.64
C GLU A 71 28.53 -40.56 -25.63
N ALA A 72 29.13 -39.42 -25.27
CA ALA A 72 30.17 -39.34 -24.25
C ALA A 72 29.71 -39.86 -22.88
N SER A 73 28.53 -39.44 -22.41
CA SER A 73 27.98 -39.88 -21.13
C SER A 73 27.61 -41.37 -21.14
N LYS A 74 27.02 -41.86 -22.24
CA LYS A 74 26.71 -43.29 -22.40
C LYS A 74 27.96 -44.16 -22.36
N PHE A 75 29.07 -43.68 -22.95
CA PHE A 75 30.35 -44.37 -22.90
C PHE A 75 30.95 -44.38 -21.49
N LEU A 76 31.00 -43.23 -20.80
CA LEU A 76 31.56 -43.13 -19.44
C LEU A 76 30.72 -43.84 -18.38
N SER A 77 29.40 -43.92 -18.55
CA SER A 77 28.49 -44.62 -17.62
C SER A 77 28.81 -46.11 -17.52
N ASP A 78 29.40 -46.70 -18.55
CA ASP A 78 29.79 -48.11 -18.57
C ASP A 78 31.08 -48.39 -17.80
N ALA A 79 31.84 -47.35 -17.38
CA ALA A 79 33.12 -47.52 -16.71
C ALA A 79 33.05 -48.38 -15.44
N LEU A 80 31.93 -48.34 -14.71
CA LEU A 80 31.71 -49.11 -13.47
C LEU A 80 30.99 -50.44 -13.71
N SER A 81 30.44 -50.66 -14.91
CA SER A 81 29.79 -51.91 -15.30
C SER A 81 30.86 -52.98 -15.52
N ASN A 82 30.95 -53.95 -14.61
CA ASN A 82 31.96 -55.00 -14.68
C ASN A 82 31.88 -55.75 -16.02
N GLY A 83 33.00 -55.84 -16.72
CA GLY A 83 33.09 -56.51 -18.04
C GLY A 83 32.75 -55.64 -19.24
N SER A 84 32.37 -54.36 -19.06
CA SER A 84 32.22 -53.43 -20.18
C SER A 84 33.57 -53.17 -20.87
N PRO A 85 33.59 -52.77 -22.16
CA PRO A 85 34.83 -52.46 -22.87
C PRO A 85 35.68 -51.40 -22.15
N LEU A 86 35.05 -50.34 -21.63
CA LEU A 86 35.73 -49.29 -20.89
C LEU A 86 36.24 -49.78 -19.53
N ASN A 87 35.43 -50.54 -18.77
CA ASN A 87 35.86 -51.12 -17.49
C ASN A 87 37.09 -52.00 -17.65
N ASN A 88 37.09 -52.88 -18.66
CA ASN A 88 38.23 -53.75 -18.96
C ASN A 88 39.48 -52.93 -19.34
N LYS A 89 39.33 -51.87 -20.13
CA LYS A 89 40.45 -50.99 -20.49
C LYS A 89 41.00 -50.24 -19.28
N LEU A 90 40.15 -49.77 -18.37
CA LEU A 90 40.60 -49.13 -17.13
C LEU A 90 41.38 -50.11 -16.24
N LYS A 91 40.91 -51.36 -16.11
CA LYS A 91 41.66 -52.42 -15.41
C LYS A 91 43.02 -52.69 -16.05
N GLN A 92 43.12 -52.64 -17.39
CA GLN A 92 44.40 -52.79 -18.09
C GLN A 92 45.38 -51.64 -17.81
N ILE A 93 44.89 -50.40 -17.77
CA ILE A 93 45.73 -49.21 -17.60
C ILE A 93 46.15 -49.01 -16.14
N PHE A 94 45.23 -49.18 -15.20
CA PHE A 94 45.44 -48.85 -13.78
C PHE A 94 45.65 -50.08 -12.88
N GLY A 95 45.45 -51.29 -13.41
CA GLY A 95 45.45 -52.53 -12.64
C GLY A 95 44.10 -52.85 -12.01
N THR A 96 44.08 -53.81 -11.08
CA THR A 96 42.90 -54.23 -10.33
C THR A 96 43.19 -54.22 -8.84
N ASP A 97 42.16 -54.02 -8.01
CA ASP A 97 42.27 -54.23 -6.57
C ASP A 97 42.22 -55.72 -6.19
N LYS A 98 42.33 -56.02 -4.89
CA LYS A 98 42.31 -57.40 -4.36
C LYS A 98 40.99 -58.16 -4.62
N LYS A 99 39.95 -57.52 -5.16
CA LYS A 99 38.62 -58.08 -5.44
C LYS A 99 38.26 -57.99 -6.93
N ASP A 100 39.24 -57.81 -7.82
CA ASP A 100 39.04 -57.59 -9.26
C ASP A 100 38.18 -56.36 -9.60
N LYS A 101 38.17 -55.35 -8.72
CA LYS A 101 37.50 -54.08 -8.95
C LYS A 101 38.52 -53.04 -9.42
N LEU A 102 38.01 -51.92 -9.95
CA LEU A 102 38.84 -50.78 -10.31
C LEU A 102 39.62 -50.28 -9.07
N PRO A 103 40.93 -50.00 -9.19
CA PRO A 103 41.73 -49.46 -8.09
C PRO A 103 41.47 -47.94 -7.95
N SER A 104 41.92 -47.34 -6.85
CA SER A 104 41.66 -45.91 -6.56
C SER A 104 42.12 -44.98 -7.68
N GLN A 105 43.22 -45.28 -8.35
CA GLN A 105 43.74 -44.49 -9.48
C GLN A 105 42.76 -44.42 -10.66
N ALA A 106 42.01 -45.50 -10.92
CA ALA A 106 40.97 -45.50 -11.95
C ALA A 106 39.75 -44.67 -11.53
N TYR A 107 39.41 -44.66 -10.25
CA TYR A 107 38.37 -43.75 -9.73
C TYR A 107 38.81 -42.29 -9.80
N GLU A 108 40.05 -41.98 -9.45
CA GLU A 108 40.61 -40.63 -9.60
C GLU A 108 40.66 -40.20 -11.07
N PHE A 109 40.98 -41.12 -11.98
CA PHE A 109 40.91 -40.86 -13.42
C PHE A 109 39.50 -40.51 -13.90
N LEU A 110 38.48 -41.25 -13.43
CA LEU A 110 37.10 -41.03 -13.85
C LEU A 110 36.48 -39.80 -13.20
N PHE A 111 36.65 -39.66 -11.90
CA PHE A 111 35.92 -38.74 -11.04
C PHE A 111 36.78 -37.65 -10.43
N GLY A 112 38.06 -37.52 -10.79
CA GLY A 112 38.96 -36.50 -10.28
C GLY A 112 39.72 -36.94 -9.03
N SER A 113 40.98 -36.48 -8.91
CA SER A 113 41.86 -36.79 -7.78
C SER A 113 41.56 -35.92 -6.56
N ASN A 114 41.85 -36.41 -5.35
CA ASN A 114 41.79 -35.57 -4.14
C ASN A 114 43.17 -35.01 -3.79
N SER A 115 43.25 -33.70 -3.56
CA SER A 115 44.46 -33.01 -3.09
C SER A 115 44.10 -32.09 -1.93
N ASN A 116 44.84 -32.22 -0.80
CA ASN A 116 44.60 -31.45 0.43
C ASN A 116 43.13 -31.47 0.91
N GLY A 117 42.46 -32.62 0.79
CA GLY A 117 41.06 -32.77 1.19
C GLY A 117 40.04 -32.19 0.20
N SER A 118 40.47 -31.69 -0.96
CA SER A 118 39.60 -31.13 -2.01
C SER A 118 39.74 -31.88 -3.33
N ARG A 119 38.61 -32.20 -3.96
CA ARG A 119 38.56 -32.81 -5.29
C ARG A 119 39.11 -31.84 -6.35
N GLN A 120 39.96 -32.36 -7.22
CA GLN A 120 40.49 -31.65 -8.38
C GLN A 120 39.62 -31.92 -9.63
N PRO A 121 39.32 -30.90 -10.46
CA PRO A 121 38.50 -31.06 -11.66
C PRO A 121 39.30 -31.63 -12.85
N ASN A 122 39.95 -32.79 -12.65
CA ASN A 122 40.86 -33.43 -13.62
C ASN A 122 40.42 -34.84 -14.06
N GLY A 123 39.19 -35.22 -13.75
CA GLY A 123 38.60 -36.50 -14.13
C GLY A 123 38.03 -36.51 -15.55
N ALA A 124 37.78 -37.71 -16.08
CA ALA A 124 37.12 -37.93 -17.36
C ALA A 124 35.71 -37.30 -17.41
N TRP A 125 34.96 -37.40 -16.31
CA TRP A 125 33.64 -36.75 -16.20
C TRP A 125 33.76 -35.22 -16.21
N ASP A 126 34.82 -34.63 -15.65
CA ASP A 126 35.04 -33.19 -15.73
C ASP A 126 35.27 -32.72 -17.16
N ALA A 127 36.08 -33.46 -17.93
CA ALA A 127 36.36 -33.13 -19.32
C ALA A 127 35.09 -33.13 -20.18
N ILE A 128 34.21 -34.10 -19.99
CA ILE A 128 32.94 -34.18 -20.72
C ILE A 128 31.94 -33.13 -20.24
N SER A 129 31.76 -32.98 -18.92
CA SER A 129 30.86 -31.99 -18.34
C SER A 129 31.23 -30.56 -18.75
N LYS A 130 32.52 -30.20 -18.74
CA LYS A 130 32.99 -28.90 -19.21
C LYS A 130 32.61 -28.66 -20.67
N ARG A 131 32.91 -29.62 -21.56
CA ARG A 131 32.56 -29.52 -23.00
C ARG A 131 31.04 -29.41 -23.21
N PHE A 132 30.25 -30.13 -22.41
CA PHE A 132 28.80 -30.07 -22.45
C PHE A 132 28.28 -28.68 -22.05
N VAL A 133 28.85 -28.09 -21.00
CA VAL A 133 28.50 -26.74 -20.50
C VAL A 133 28.99 -25.61 -21.43
N ASP A 134 30.14 -25.76 -22.08
CA ASP A 134 30.66 -24.80 -23.07
C ASP A 134 29.67 -24.62 -24.24
N GLY A 135 28.82 -25.62 -24.51
CA GLY A 135 27.74 -25.58 -25.50
C GLY A 135 26.39 -25.06 -24.98
N ALA A 136 26.24 -24.74 -23.69
CA ALA A 136 25.00 -24.23 -23.13
C ALA A 136 24.70 -22.79 -23.59
N VAL A 137 23.42 -22.48 -23.80
CA VAL A 137 22.93 -21.17 -24.25
C VAL A 137 21.65 -20.83 -23.49
N GLY A 138 21.48 -19.56 -23.10
CA GLY A 138 20.29 -19.09 -22.42
C GLY A 138 20.29 -19.51 -20.94
N ASP A 139 19.15 -19.99 -20.45
CA ASP A 139 18.98 -20.35 -19.06
C ASP A 139 19.38 -21.81 -18.81
N VAL A 140 20.18 -22.01 -17.75
CA VAL A 140 20.59 -23.32 -17.26
C VAL A 140 19.86 -23.60 -15.96
N ARG A 141 19.38 -24.83 -15.77
CA ARG A 141 18.75 -25.26 -14.52
C ARG A 141 19.57 -26.36 -13.88
N VAL A 142 19.63 -26.33 -12.57
CA VAL A 142 20.40 -27.22 -11.72
C VAL A 142 19.43 -27.87 -10.76
N LEU A 143 19.45 -29.19 -10.77
CA LEU A 143 18.65 -30.02 -9.89
C LEU A 143 19.48 -30.54 -8.72
N GLY A 144 19.05 -30.28 -7.49
CA GLY A 144 19.71 -30.76 -6.28
C GLY A 144 19.00 -30.32 -5.01
N GLY A 145 19.36 -30.91 -3.87
CA GLY A 145 18.83 -30.54 -2.54
C GLY A 145 19.73 -29.57 -1.78
N PHE A 146 19.34 -29.20 -0.56
CA PHE A 146 20.16 -28.35 0.34
C PHE A 146 21.52 -28.98 0.69
N GLY A 147 21.64 -30.30 0.55
CA GLY A 147 22.86 -31.07 0.76
C GLY A 147 23.79 -31.21 -0.45
N MET A 148 23.65 -30.41 -1.52
CA MET A 148 24.61 -30.48 -2.64
C MET A 148 26.05 -30.25 -2.16
N ASP A 149 26.95 -31.11 -2.64
CA ASP A 149 28.35 -31.13 -2.24
C ASP A 149 29.22 -30.32 -3.21
N SER A 150 29.98 -29.37 -2.65
CA SER A 150 30.94 -28.54 -3.37
C SER A 150 32.10 -29.33 -4.02
N GLY A 151 32.34 -30.56 -3.55
CA GLY A 151 33.31 -31.49 -4.10
C GLY A 151 32.79 -32.32 -5.27
N ARG A 152 31.63 -32.02 -5.86
CA ARG A 152 31.10 -32.75 -7.04
C ARG A 152 31.37 -32.01 -8.35
N VAL A 153 31.22 -32.73 -9.47
CA VAL A 153 31.44 -32.24 -10.84
C VAL A 153 30.71 -30.92 -11.10
N PHE A 154 29.46 -30.78 -10.63
CA PHE A 154 28.71 -29.54 -10.81
C PHE A 154 29.44 -28.33 -10.21
N ALA A 155 29.81 -28.40 -8.94
CA ALA A 155 30.42 -27.28 -8.24
C ALA A 155 31.87 -27.03 -8.67
N ALA A 156 32.66 -28.09 -8.85
CA ALA A 156 34.09 -28.01 -9.14
C ALA A 156 34.41 -27.71 -10.61
N THR A 157 33.51 -28.06 -11.54
CA THR A 157 33.79 -28.01 -12.98
C THR A 157 32.72 -27.27 -13.76
N GLU A 158 31.45 -27.65 -13.60
CA GLU A 158 30.37 -27.11 -14.43
C GLU A 158 30.06 -25.65 -14.08
N LEU A 159 30.01 -25.30 -12.79
CA LEU A 159 29.75 -23.93 -12.34
C LEU A 159 30.84 -22.95 -12.83
N PRO A 160 32.15 -23.19 -12.63
CA PRO A 160 33.18 -22.34 -13.24
C PRO A 160 33.06 -22.22 -14.76
N ALA A 161 32.72 -23.31 -15.46
CA ALA A 161 32.54 -23.29 -16.91
C ALA A 161 31.30 -22.47 -17.34
N LEU A 162 30.20 -22.56 -16.58
CA LEU A 162 28.97 -21.78 -16.80
C LEU A 162 29.25 -20.29 -16.65
N LEU A 163 29.98 -19.89 -15.61
CA LEU A 163 30.28 -18.48 -15.36
C LEU A 163 31.19 -17.88 -16.44
N ASN A 164 32.08 -18.69 -17.01
CA ASN A 164 32.94 -18.32 -18.13
C ASN A 164 32.26 -18.39 -19.51
N ASN A 165 31.07 -18.97 -19.62
CA ASN A 165 30.35 -19.07 -20.89
C ASN A 165 29.44 -17.83 -21.08
N PRO A 166 29.78 -16.90 -22.01
CA PRO A 166 29.01 -15.67 -22.19
C PRO A 166 27.62 -15.90 -22.79
N LYS A 167 27.35 -17.09 -23.35
CA LYS A 167 26.06 -17.45 -23.93
C LYS A 167 25.03 -17.86 -22.87
N VAL A 168 25.48 -18.11 -21.63
CA VAL A 168 24.60 -18.48 -20.51
C VAL A 168 24.13 -17.22 -19.80
N ARG A 169 22.80 -17.06 -19.77
CA ARG A 169 22.12 -15.91 -19.18
C ARG A 169 21.93 -16.06 -17.67
N SER A 170 21.47 -17.22 -17.22
CA SER A 170 21.16 -17.49 -15.81
C SER A 170 21.40 -18.95 -15.42
N VAL A 171 21.59 -19.19 -14.13
CA VAL A 171 21.62 -20.52 -13.51
C VAL A 171 20.57 -20.55 -12.40
N ASN A 172 19.55 -21.40 -12.54
CA ASN A 172 18.32 -21.40 -11.72
C ASN A 172 17.73 -20.00 -11.57
N GLY A 173 17.69 -19.25 -12.67
CA GLY A 173 17.19 -17.88 -12.68
C GLY A 173 18.14 -16.82 -12.12
N ILE A 174 19.21 -17.17 -11.38
CA ILE A 174 20.22 -16.19 -10.97
C ILE A 174 21.05 -15.79 -12.20
N PRO A 175 21.11 -14.50 -12.59
CA PRO A 175 21.91 -14.10 -13.73
C PRO A 175 23.39 -14.43 -13.54
N THR A 176 24.06 -14.91 -14.60
CA THR A 176 25.49 -15.27 -14.52
C THR A 176 26.38 -14.07 -14.21
N SER A 177 25.94 -12.84 -14.53
CA SER A 177 26.63 -11.61 -14.12
C SER A 177 26.68 -11.45 -12.60
N VAL A 178 25.63 -11.86 -11.91
CA VAL A 178 25.55 -11.80 -10.45
C VAL A 178 26.44 -12.85 -9.82
N LEU A 179 26.37 -14.08 -10.32
CA LEU A 179 27.20 -15.18 -9.84
C LEU A 179 28.69 -14.91 -10.07
N ARG A 180 29.06 -14.29 -11.20
CA ARG A 180 30.44 -13.81 -11.43
C ARG A 180 30.85 -12.73 -10.43
N SER A 181 29.96 -11.81 -10.07
CA SER A 181 30.24 -10.81 -9.03
C SER A 181 30.50 -11.47 -7.68
N ILE A 182 29.70 -12.46 -7.30
CA ILE A 182 29.91 -13.25 -6.07
C ILE A 182 31.24 -13.99 -6.14
N GLU A 183 31.52 -14.66 -7.25
CA GLU A 183 32.78 -15.38 -7.43
C GLU A 183 33.98 -14.46 -7.25
N GLN A 184 33.93 -13.24 -7.81
CA GLN A 184 34.99 -12.25 -7.70
C GLN A 184 35.16 -11.68 -6.29
N THR A 185 34.08 -11.56 -5.53
CA THR A 185 34.07 -10.90 -4.21
C THR A 185 34.20 -11.87 -3.03
N GLU A 186 33.59 -13.05 -3.13
CA GLU A 186 33.44 -14.03 -2.05
C GLU A 186 33.91 -15.44 -2.45
N GLY A 187 34.29 -15.65 -3.71
CA GLY A 187 34.76 -16.93 -4.24
C GLY A 187 33.67 -17.83 -4.80
N ILE A 188 34.07 -18.78 -5.64
CA ILE A 188 33.18 -19.73 -6.34
C ILE A 188 32.30 -20.55 -5.37
N GLY A 189 32.81 -20.84 -4.16
CA GLY A 189 32.06 -21.56 -3.13
C GLY A 189 30.81 -20.80 -2.68
N ARG A 190 30.87 -19.47 -2.62
CA ARG A 190 29.70 -18.66 -2.26
C ARG A 190 28.67 -18.64 -3.39
N ALA A 191 29.12 -18.51 -4.64
CA ALA A 191 28.24 -18.62 -5.82
C ALA A 191 27.53 -19.98 -5.87
N PHE A 192 28.26 -21.06 -5.58
CA PHE A 192 27.71 -22.41 -5.45
C PHE A 192 26.64 -22.50 -4.36
N GLU A 193 26.89 -21.92 -3.18
CA GLU A 193 25.94 -21.93 -2.07
C GLU A 193 24.59 -21.27 -2.43
N HIS A 194 24.61 -20.18 -3.20
CA HIS A 194 23.37 -19.52 -3.65
C HIS A 194 22.58 -20.41 -4.60
N ILE A 195 23.24 -21.07 -5.56
CA ILE A 195 22.59 -22.02 -6.47
C ILE A 195 22.04 -23.22 -5.71
N LYS A 196 22.81 -23.76 -4.77
CA LYS A 196 22.41 -24.89 -3.92
C LYS A 196 21.13 -24.56 -3.13
N ASN A 197 21.08 -23.40 -2.50
CA ASN A 197 19.93 -22.99 -1.70
C ASN A 197 18.67 -22.84 -2.56
N ILE A 198 18.82 -22.29 -3.77
CA ILE A 198 17.73 -22.17 -4.73
C ILE A 198 17.25 -23.56 -5.20
N ALA A 199 18.17 -24.42 -5.64
CA ALA A 199 17.84 -25.76 -6.13
C ALA A 199 17.11 -26.60 -5.05
N GLY A 200 17.56 -26.50 -3.79
CA GLY A 200 16.91 -27.15 -2.66
C GLY A 200 15.49 -26.66 -2.39
N LEU A 201 15.27 -25.34 -2.47
CA LEU A 201 13.92 -24.77 -2.35
C LEU A 201 13.01 -25.27 -3.48
N ASP A 202 13.49 -25.27 -4.73
CA ASP A 202 12.71 -25.72 -5.89
C ASP A 202 12.26 -27.17 -5.75
N ALA A 203 13.19 -28.04 -5.36
CA ALA A 203 12.92 -29.46 -5.16
C ALA A 203 11.91 -29.67 -4.02
N ALA A 204 12.02 -28.91 -2.94
CA ALA A 204 11.13 -29.07 -1.80
C ALA A 204 9.72 -28.51 -2.06
N GLY A 205 9.63 -27.32 -2.67
CA GLY A 205 8.35 -26.71 -3.04
C GLY A 205 7.54 -27.54 -4.01
N THR A 206 8.20 -28.17 -4.98
CA THR A 206 7.52 -29.05 -5.96
C THR A 206 7.20 -30.43 -5.41
N LYS A 207 7.65 -30.75 -4.18
CA LYS A 207 7.70 -32.13 -3.69
C LYS A 207 8.30 -33.05 -4.75
N LEU A 208 9.46 -32.65 -5.28
CA LEU A 208 10.05 -33.31 -6.43
C LEU A 208 10.36 -34.77 -6.13
N ALA A 209 9.74 -35.63 -6.92
CA ALA A 209 9.89 -37.08 -6.90
C ALA A 209 9.74 -37.63 -8.33
N PRO A 210 10.21 -38.86 -8.62
CA PRO A 210 10.19 -39.42 -9.98
C PRO A 210 8.79 -39.49 -10.62
N ASP A 211 7.74 -39.58 -9.82
CA ASP A 211 6.34 -39.61 -10.24
C ASP A 211 5.72 -38.21 -10.42
N ASN A 212 6.37 -37.15 -9.90
CA ASN A 212 5.84 -35.77 -9.92
C ASN A 212 6.74 -34.76 -10.70
N VAL A 213 7.60 -35.25 -11.59
CA VAL A 213 8.57 -34.40 -12.31
C VAL A 213 7.90 -33.33 -13.20
N LYS A 214 6.68 -33.60 -13.70
CA LYS A 214 5.93 -32.65 -14.53
C LYS A 214 5.62 -31.34 -13.80
N SER A 215 5.35 -31.40 -12.49
CA SER A 215 5.06 -30.21 -11.69
C SER A 215 6.28 -29.30 -11.57
N TRP A 216 7.47 -29.90 -11.47
CA TRP A 216 8.73 -29.15 -11.49
C TRP A 216 9.02 -28.54 -12.86
N LEU A 217 8.69 -29.21 -13.97
CA LEU A 217 8.84 -28.62 -15.31
C LEU A 217 7.91 -27.44 -15.56
N LYS A 218 6.64 -27.54 -15.14
CA LYS A 218 5.61 -26.49 -15.29
C LYS A 218 6.00 -25.17 -14.63
N LEU A 219 6.76 -25.20 -13.52
CA LEU A 219 7.31 -23.99 -12.89
C LEU A 219 8.28 -23.22 -13.77
N TYR A 220 8.61 -23.73 -14.95
CA TYR A 220 9.61 -23.10 -15.78
C TYR A 220 9.30 -23.21 -17.28
N GLU A 221 8.09 -23.66 -17.63
CA GLU A 221 7.55 -23.60 -18.99
C GLU A 221 6.69 -22.33 -19.15
N PRO A 222 6.61 -21.72 -20.36
CA PRO A 222 6.10 -20.36 -20.54
C PRO A 222 4.61 -20.11 -20.20
N ASP A 223 3.81 -21.15 -19.96
CA ASP A 223 2.36 -21.08 -19.71
C ASP A 223 1.96 -21.46 -18.26
N GLY A 224 2.93 -21.67 -17.38
CA GLY A 224 2.73 -22.16 -16.02
C GLY A 224 2.07 -21.13 -15.09
N LYS A 225 0.72 -21.11 -15.06
CA LYS A 225 -0.05 -20.41 -14.02
C LYS A 225 0.44 -20.79 -12.62
N PHE A 226 0.47 -19.80 -11.74
CA PHE A 226 0.98 -19.93 -10.37
C PHE A 226 0.26 -21.03 -9.58
N ASN A 227 1.01 -21.96 -9.01
CA ASN A 227 0.48 -23.08 -8.22
C ASN A 227 0.51 -22.74 -6.72
N SER A 228 -0.65 -22.50 -6.11
CA SER A 228 -0.77 -22.23 -4.66
C SER A 228 -0.27 -23.38 -3.78
N GLU A 229 -0.31 -24.63 -4.27
CA GLU A 229 0.22 -25.80 -3.56
C GLU A 229 1.75 -25.75 -3.43
N TYR A 230 2.44 -25.21 -4.44
CA TYR A 230 3.89 -25.05 -4.46
C TYR A 230 4.38 -24.11 -3.34
N LEU A 231 3.68 -22.99 -3.12
CA LEU A 231 3.99 -22.05 -2.05
C LEU A 231 3.82 -22.67 -0.65
N ASN A 232 2.76 -23.45 -0.44
CA ASN A 232 2.52 -24.08 0.85
C ASN A 232 3.62 -25.11 1.16
N ASN A 233 4.00 -25.91 0.18
CA ASN A 233 5.10 -26.87 0.32
C ASN A 233 6.45 -26.18 0.58
N LEU A 234 6.71 -25.00 -0.01
CA LEU A 234 7.90 -24.21 0.27
C LEU A 234 7.95 -23.71 1.71
N LYS A 235 6.83 -23.22 2.24
CA LYS A 235 6.72 -22.77 3.63
C LYS A 235 7.04 -23.92 4.59
N ASP A 236 6.47 -25.09 4.36
CA ASP A 236 6.72 -26.29 5.17
C ASP A 236 8.17 -26.75 5.06
N ALA A 237 8.73 -26.78 3.84
CA ALA A 237 10.11 -27.17 3.62
C ALA A 237 11.10 -26.25 4.35
N TYR A 238 10.89 -24.93 4.25
CA TYR A 238 11.71 -23.94 4.91
C TYR A 238 11.60 -24.04 6.44
N ALA A 239 10.38 -24.19 6.98
CA ALA A 239 10.13 -24.34 8.41
C ALA A 239 10.86 -25.54 9.01
N ASN A 240 11.10 -26.58 8.21
CA ASN A 240 11.81 -27.79 8.60
C ASN A 240 13.32 -27.75 8.36
N LEU A 241 13.87 -26.65 7.81
CA LEU A 241 15.33 -26.48 7.67
C LEU A 241 16.01 -26.32 9.02
N SER A 242 17.21 -26.88 9.15
CA SER A 242 18.11 -26.59 10.27
C SER A 242 18.42 -25.08 10.37
N PRO A 243 18.70 -24.55 11.57
CA PRO A 243 19.06 -23.13 11.74
C PRO A 243 20.20 -22.66 10.83
N GLU A 244 21.18 -23.50 10.56
CA GLU A 244 22.34 -23.20 9.72
C GLU A 244 21.97 -23.09 8.24
N MET A 245 21.17 -24.05 7.73
CA MET A 245 20.64 -23.99 6.37
C MET A 245 19.75 -22.76 6.20
N ARG A 246 18.91 -22.49 7.21
CA ARG A 246 18.03 -21.33 7.27
C ARG A 246 18.79 -20.01 7.13
N LYS A 247 19.87 -19.85 7.90
CA LYS A 247 20.79 -18.70 7.79
C LYS A 247 21.43 -18.61 6.40
N SER A 248 21.80 -19.74 5.80
CA SER A 248 22.38 -19.77 4.44
C SER A 248 21.39 -19.30 3.38
N VAL A 249 20.15 -19.80 3.44
CA VAL A 249 19.06 -19.36 2.57
C VAL A 249 18.77 -17.88 2.77
N ASN A 250 18.71 -17.38 4.01
CA ASN A 250 18.46 -15.96 4.28
C ASN A 250 19.55 -15.04 3.74
N ARG A 251 20.82 -15.44 3.79
CA ARG A 251 21.90 -14.70 3.13
C ARG A 251 21.72 -14.67 1.61
N THR A 252 21.26 -15.76 1.02
CA THR A 252 20.97 -15.82 -0.42
C THR A 252 19.84 -14.87 -0.79
N SER A 253 18.81 -14.78 0.06
CA SER A 253 17.68 -13.86 -0.13
C SER A 253 18.20 -12.42 -0.11
N LYS A 254 18.87 -12.02 0.99
CA LYS A 254 19.45 -10.67 1.16
C LYS A 254 20.43 -10.25 0.06
N TYR A 255 21.18 -11.20 -0.49
CA TYR A 255 22.12 -10.90 -1.56
C TYR A 255 21.43 -10.62 -2.90
N LEU A 256 20.46 -11.45 -3.30
CA LEU A 256 19.72 -11.29 -4.56
C LEU A 256 18.90 -10.00 -4.57
N ALA A 257 18.27 -9.72 -3.44
CA ALA A 257 17.70 -8.45 -3.00
C ALA A 257 18.57 -7.22 -3.33
N SER A 258 19.80 -7.21 -2.84
CA SER A 258 20.73 -6.07 -2.95
C SER A 258 21.29 -5.81 -4.36
N ALA A 259 21.03 -6.68 -5.33
CA ALA A 259 21.72 -6.66 -6.62
C ALA A 259 21.07 -5.75 -7.70
N GLY A 260 19.88 -5.16 -7.44
CA GLY A 260 19.29 -4.07 -8.25
C GLY A 260 18.56 -4.44 -9.55
N GLU A 261 17.75 -3.47 -10.01
CA GLU A 261 16.68 -3.44 -11.06
C GLU A 261 16.91 -4.23 -12.38
N LYS A 262 18.16 -4.48 -12.80
CA LYS A 262 18.46 -5.24 -14.03
C LYS A 262 18.39 -6.76 -13.86
N ILE A 263 18.46 -7.26 -12.63
CA ILE A 263 18.43 -8.68 -12.28
C ILE A 263 17.00 -9.14 -12.00
N ALA A 264 16.16 -8.28 -11.41
CA ALA A 264 14.74 -8.50 -11.16
C ALA A 264 13.97 -8.86 -12.44
N LYS A 265 14.22 -8.13 -13.54
CA LYS A 265 13.60 -8.39 -14.87
C LYS A 265 14.00 -9.72 -15.54
N ARG A 266 14.92 -10.51 -14.96
CA ARG A 266 15.48 -11.74 -15.58
C ARG A 266 15.39 -13.01 -14.72
N LEU A 267 14.74 -12.95 -13.55
CA LEU A 267 14.52 -14.08 -12.64
C LEU A 267 13.15 -14.74 -12.91
N PRO A 268 13.06 -15.92 -13.54
CA PRO A 268 11.82 -16.69 -13.56
C PRO A 268 11.57 -17.33 -12.18
N ILE A 269 10.41 -17.03 -11.58
CA ILE A 269 9.74 -17.72 -10.45
C ILE A 269 10.47 -17.75 -9.08
N LEU A 270 11.80 -17.68 -9.02
CA LEU A 270 12.58 -17.76 -7.77
C LEU A 270 12.86 -16.43 -7.06
N GLY A 271 12.90 -15.31 -7.80
CA GLY A 271 12.91 -13.97 -7.19
C GLY A 271 11.65 -13.75 -6.32
N TYR A 272 10.53 -14.34 -6.72
CA TYR A 272 9.26 -14.31 -6.00
C TYR A 272 9.27 -15.16 -4.71
N ILE A 273 10.02 -16.28 -4.69
CA ILE A 273 10.14 -17.20 -3.54
C ILE A 273 10.99 -16.58 -2.41
N MET A 274 12.09 -15.90 -2.76
CA MET A 274 13.03 -15.36 -1.77
C MET A 274 12.56 -14.07 -1.11
N THR A 275 11.68 -13.32 -1.80
CA THR A 275 11.03 -12.11 -1.29
C THR A 275 9.91 -12.47 -0.30
N GLY A 276 9.08 -13.48 -0.61
CA GLY A 276 8.05 -13.98 0.31
C GLY A 276 8.60 -14.69 1.56
N ILE A 277 9.76 -15.33 1.45
CA ILE A 277 10.48 -15.96 2.58
C ILE A 277 11.14 -14.89 3.48
N GLY A 278 11.67 -13.80 2.91
CA GLY A 278 12.30 -12.70 3.66
C GLY A 278 11.35 -11.93 4.60
N LEU A 279 10.12 -11.67 4.16
CA LEU A 279 9.08 -11.05 4.99
C LEU A 279 8.68 -11.90 6.20
N GLY A 280 8.64 -13.22 6.04
CA GLY A 280 8.40 -14.13 7.16
C GLY A 280 9.42 -14.00 8.29
N PHE A 281 10.68 -13.63 8.02
CA PHE A 281 11.72 -13.46 9.05
C PHE A 281 11.78 -12.09 9.67
N ALA A 282 11.64 -11.03 8.88
CA ALA A 282 11.60 -9.67 9.41
C ALA A 282 10.44 -9.54 10.40
N SER A 283 9.28 -10.13 10.08
CA SER A 283 8.14 -10.19 10.99
C SER A 283 8.39 -11.05 12.24
N ALA A 284 9.09 -12.19 12.15
CA ALA A 284 9.38 -13.04 13.30
C ALA A 284 10.46 -12.47 14.24
N GLU A 285 11.50 -11.83 13.70
CA GLU A 285 12.56 -11.18 14.48
C GLU A 285 12.05 -9.87 15.12
N ALA A 286 11.24 -9.09 14.40
CA ALA A 286 10.56 -7.92 14.96
C ALA A 286 9.56 -8.32 16.06
N GLN A 287 8.84 -9.44 15.91
CA GLN A 287 7.97 -9.97 16.95
C GLN A 287 8.76 -10.40 18.20
N ALA A 288 9.89 -11.08 18.04
CA ALA A 288 10.74 -11.47 19.17
C ALA A 288 11.34 -10.26 19.92
N ALA A 289 11.56 -9.13 19.24
CA ALA A 289 11.97 -7.87 19.86
C ALA A 289 10.80 -7.19 20.60
N LEU A 290 9.59 -7.19 20.02
CA LEU A 290 8.36 -6.69 20.66
C LEU A 290 7.96 -7.53 21.89
N ASP A 291 8.10 -8.85 21.84
CA ASP A 291 7.85 -9.76 22.96
C ASP A 291 8.79 -9.50 24.15
N ARG A 292 9.95 -8.87 23.90
CA ARG A 292 10.90 -8.41 24.92
C ARG A 292 10.72 -6.93 25.29
N GLY A 293 9.78 -6.22 24.67
CA GLY A 293 9.51 -4.81 24.91
C GLY A 293 10.46 -3.82 24.20
N ASP A 294 11.30 -4.27 23.28
CA ASP A 294 12.25 -3.41 22.55
C ASP A 294 11.68 -2.96 21.19
N VAL A 295 10.92 -1.87 21.26
CA VAL A 295 10.22 -1.28 20.11
C VAL A 295 11.18 -0.64 19.11
N ASN A 296 12.36 -0.20 19.54
CA ASN A 296 13.35 0.42 18.65
C ASN A 296 14.15 -0.63 17.86
N GLU A 297 14.44 -1.78 18.47
CA GLU A 297 15.01 -2.96 17.80
C GLU A 297 14.03 -3.49 16.73
N ALA A 298 12.75 -3.67 17.08
CA ALA A 298 11.70 -4.09 16.14
C ALA A 298 11.53 -3.10 14.96
N ARG A 299 11.53 -1.79 15.27
CA ARG A 299 11.48 -0.71 14.28
C ARG A 299 12.71 -0.69 13.37
N GLY A 300 13.90 -0.93 13.91
CA GLY A 300 15.15 -1.02 13.15
C GLY A 300 15.17 -2.20 12.18
N ILE A 301 14.70 -3.38 12.61
CA ILE A 301 14.60 -4.60 11.79
C ILE A 301 13.65 -4.39 10.60
N LEU A 302 12.50 -3.75 10.83
CA LEU A 302 11.50 -3.47 9.80
C LEU A 302 11.93 -2.36 8.83
N LEU A 303 12.59 -1.29 9.32
CA LEU A 303 13.13 -0.21 8.49
C LEU A 303 14.32 -0.68 7.64
N GLU A 304 15.22 -1.50 8.18
CA GLU A 304 16.36 -2.03 7.42
C GLU A 304 15.91 -2.93 6.26
N PHE A 305 14.80 -3.66 6.44
CA PHE A 305 14.18 -4.46 5.39
C PHE A 305 13.45 -3.60 4.35
N GLY A 306 12.60 -2.66 4.77
CA GLY A 306 11.82 -1.79 3.87
C GLY A 306 12.64 -0.78 3.06
N VAL A 307 13.78 -0.31 3.56
CA VAL A 307 14.64 0.67 2.87
C VAL A 307 15.52 0.03 1.79
N LYS A 308 15.86 -1.27 1.89
CA LYS A 308 16.80 -1.95 0.97
C LYS A 308 16.13 -2.62 -0.24
N GLU A 309 14.87 -3.05 -0.14
CA GLU A 309 14.18 -3.85 -1.17
C GLU A 309 13.31 -3.07 -2.17
N ILE A 310 12.85 -1.86 -1.83
CA ILE A 310 11.76 -1.16 -2.56
C ILE A 310 12.29 -0.24 -3.69
N SER A 311 13.59 -0.23 -3.96
CA SER A 311 14.20 0.71 -4.91
C SER A 311 14.26 0.26 -6.39
N GLY A 312 13.43 -0.69 -6.84
CA GLY A 312 13.43 -1.04 -8.27
C GLY A 312 12.37 -2.06 -8.72
N ASN A 313 11.26 -1.54 -9.23
CA ASN A 313 10.32 -2.09 -10.21
C ASN A 313 9.88 -3.58 -10.13
N ILE A 314 8.72 -3.78 -9.47
CA ILE A 314 7.45 -4.40 -9.97
C ILE A 314 7.49 -5.89 -10.35
N LEU A 315 6.61 -6.80 -9.95
CA LEU A 315 5.52 -6.92 -8.94
C LEU A 315 4.96 -8.35 -9.15
N GLY A 316 4.40 -8.99 -8.12
CA GLY A 316 3.58 -10.20 -8.35
C GLY A 316 3.56 -11.20 -7.19
N ALA A 317 2.61 -11.01 -6.29
CA ALA A 317 2.16 -11.94 -5.26
C ALA A 317 2.99 -12.05 -3.96
N LEU A 318 2.35 -11.57 -2.87
CA LEU A 318 2.40 -12.10 -1.49
C LEU A 318 3.36 -11.50 -0.45
N ALA A 319 3.72 -10.23 -0.57
CA ALA A 319 4.72 -9.63 0.31
C ALA A 319 4.28 -8.33 1.04
N GLY A 320 2.98 -8.07 1.16
CA GLY A 320 2.43 -6.87 1.81
C GLY A 320 1.50 -7.18 2.99
N THR A 321 1.62 -8.37 3.60
CA THR A 321 0.78 -8.77 4.73
C THR A 321 1.60 -9.00 5.98
N VAL A 322 1.42 -8.08 6.93
CA VAL A 322 1.52 -8.31 8.38
C VAL A 322 2.95 -8.40 8.93
N ALA A 323 3.47 -7.24 9.32
CA ALA A 323 3.99 -7.13 10.67
C ALA A 323 2.77 -7.04 11.62
N ALA A 324 2.72 -7.94 12.61
CA ALA A 324 1.84 -8.00 13.79
C ALA A 324 0.42 -8.60 13.67
N ALA A 325 0.25 -9.90 14.02
CA ALA A 325 -0.48 -10.25 15.26
C ALA A 325 -0.12 -11.67 15.78
N ILE A 326 0.84 -11.68 16.70
CA ILE A 326 0.94 -12.38 18.00
C ILE A 326 0.12 -13.68 18.23
N VAL A 327 0.84 -14.76 18.58
CA VAL A 327 0.41 -16.06 19.15
C VAL A 327 -0.71 -15.91 20.21
N GLY A 328 -1.78 -16.72 20.33
CA GLY A 328 -2.23 -17.94 19.64
C GLY A 328 -3.37 -18.64 20.43
N ALA A 329 -4.06 -19.62 19.83
CA ALA A 329 -4.70 -20.77 20.50
C ALA A 329 -5.07 -21.87 19.46
N ALA A 330 -5.00 -23.13 19.87
CA ALA A 330 -4.91 -24.34 19.05
C ALA A 330 -6.12 -24.70 18.16
N GLY A 331 -5.84 -25.27 16.97
CA GLY A 331 -6.73 -26.19 16.22
C GLY A 331 -7.19 -25.71 14.84
N ALA A 332 -6.69 -26.34 13.76
CA ALA A 332 -7.16 -26.19 12.37
C ALA A 332 -8.65 -26.61 12.21
N PRO A 333 -9.42 -26.23 11.15
CA PRO A 333 -8.96 -25.88 9.78
C PRO A 333 -9.69 -24.73 9.03
N ALA A 334 -9.02 -24.24 7.97
CA ALA A 334 -9.52 -23.67 6.71
C ALA A 334 -10.45 -22.42 6.70
N ALA A 335 -10.07 -21.45 5.86
CA ALA A 335 -10.82 -20.26 5.40
C ALA A 335 -10.86 -19.03 6.33
N ALA A 336 -9.74 -18.30 6.44
CA ALA A 336 -9.70 -16.84 6.67
C ALA A 336 -8.23 -16.38 6.78
N VAL A 337 -7.66 -15.93 5.68
CA VAL A 337 -6.41 -15.15 5.67
C VAL A 337 -6.74 -14.07 4.64
N ILE A 338 -6.95 -12.81 5.00
CA ILE A 338 -5.95 -11.83 5.41
C ILE A 338 -6.73 -10.67 6.08
N GLY A 339 -6.43 -10.35 7.34
CA GLY A 339 -7.11 -9.25 8.03
C GLY A 339 -6.38 -8.74 9.26
N ILE A 340 -5.04 -8.74 9.26
CA ILE A 340 -4.31 -8.71 10.54
C ILE A 340 -3.23 -7.61 10.65
N GLY A 341 -2.91 -6.85 9.60
CA GLY A 341 -1.80 -5.87 9.65
C GLY A 341 -2.17 -4.38 9.73
N LEU A 342 -3.38 -3.99 9.32
CA LEU A 342 -3.74 -2.58 9.11
C LEU A 342 -4.30 -1.90 10.36
N GLY A 343 -4.50 -2.69 11.42
CA GLY A 343 -5.37 -2.31 12.48
C GLY A 343 -4.87 -1.25 13.46
N ALA A 344 -3.74 -1.55 14.07
CA ALA A 344 -3.21 -0.72 15.15
C ALA A 344 -2.65 0.65 14.67
N ALA A 345 -2.40 0.82 13.37
CA ALA A 345 -1.81 2.04 12.82
C ALA A 345 -2.86 3.08 12.38
N VAL A 346 -4.02 2.64 11.87
CA VAL A 346 -5.12 3.50 11.43
C VAL A 346 -5.74 4.26 12.60
N VAL A 347 -5.74 3.66 13.79
CA VAL A 347 -6.48 4.22 14.93
C VAL A 347 -5.67 5.23 15.74
N ALA A 348 -4.35 5.22 15.66
CA ALA A 348 -3.49 6.03 16.51
C ALA A 348 -2.87 7.28 15.86
N GLY A 349 -3.24 7.65 14.62
CA GLY A 349 -2.59 8.77 13.92
C GLY A 349 -1.07 8.62 13.76
N LEU A 350 -0.52 7.41 13.95
CA LEU A 350 0.92 7.15 13.98
C LEU A 350 1.54 6.93 12.60
N LEU A 351 0.75 7.04 11.53
CA LEU A 351 1.27 7.17 10.18
C LEU A 351 1.40 8.67 9.90
N SER A 352 2.63 9.18 9.80
CA SER A 352 2.85 10.44 9.07
C SER A 352 2.32 10.24 7.65
N ASP A 353 1.63 11.22 7.07
CA ASP A 353 1.02 11.05 5.73
C ASP A 353 2.06 10.76 4.63
N ALA A 354 3.36 11.02 4.85
CA ALA A 354 4.43 10.50 4.00
C ALA A 354 4.45 8.95 3.85
N MET A 355 3.76 8.23 4.73
CA MET A 355 3.56 6.78 4.68
C MET A 355 2.20 6.40 4.08
N VAL A 356 1.17 7.24 4.25
CA VAL A 356 -0.17 7.09 3.62
C VAL A 356 -0.10 7.43 2.14
N ASP A 357 0.64 8.47 1.78
CA ASP A 357 0.91 8.90 0.41
C ASP A 357 1.96 8.03 -0.27
N LYS A 358 2.97 7.52 0.45
CA LYS A 358 3.79 6.42 -0.09
C LYS A 358 2.98 5.14 -0.26
N PHE A 359 1.98 4.89 0.58
CA PHE A 359 1.02 3.81 0.36
C PHE A 359 0.26 4.09 -0.94
N ALA A 360 -0.44 5.22 -1.06
CA ALA A 360 -1.18 5.60 -2.26
C ALA A 360 -0.32 5.61 -3.53
N ASP A 361 0.94 6.08 -3.48
CA ASP A 361 1.89 6.06 -4.61
C ASP A 361 2.42 4.64 -4.92
N LEU A 362 2.44 3.73 -3.95
CA LEU A 362 2.71 2.29 -4.18
C LEU A 362 1.48 1.55 -4.76
N PHE A 363 0.31 2.19 -4.76
CA PHE A 363 -0.98 1.66 -5.23
C PHE A 363 -1.54 2.39 -6.47
N ARG A 364 -0.93 3.51 -6.88
CA ARG A 364 -1.23 4.21 -8.13
C ARG A 364 -0.43 3.55 -9.25
N ASP A 365 -1.12 2.92 -10.20
CA ASP A 365 -0.46 2.43 -11.41
C ASP A 365 0.13 3.63 -12.15
N ASN A 366 1.42 3.54 -12.45
CA ASN A 366 2.15 4.58 -13.16
C ASN A 366 3.02 3.95 -14.27
N ASP A 367 2.77 2.69 -14.65
CA ASP A 367 3.66 1.95 -15.55
C ASP A 367 3.04 1.24 -16.76
N GLN A 368 1.76 1.50 -17.09
CA GLN A 368 1.14 1.23 -18.42
C GLN A 368 1.47 -0.17 -19.02
N ASN A 369 1.41 -1.27 -18.25
CA ASN A 369 2.03 -2.55 -18.67
C ASN A 369 1.16 -3.83 -18.77
N GLY A 370 -0.16 -3.81 -18.59
CA GLY A 370 -1.03 -4.83 -19.17
C GLY A 370 -1.53 -5.95 -18.26
N LEU A 371 -1.26 -5.97 -16.94
CA LEU A 371 -1.43 -7.19 -16.13
C LEU A 371 -2.26 -7.01 -14.83
N ILE A 372 -3.55 -7.33 -14.96
CA ILE A 372 -4.62 -7.38 -13.94
C ILE A 372 -4.84 -8.83 -13.45
N ASP A 373 -4.76 -9.13 -12.14
CA ASP A 373 -5.42 -10.32 -11.51
C ASP A 373 -5.42 -10.43 -9.95
N LEU A 374 -4.63 -9.67 -9.19
CA LEU A 374 -4.64 -9.73 -7.70
C LEU A 374 -5.40 -8.56 -7.03
N TRP A 375 -5.58 -7.47 -7.77
CA TRP A 375 -6.11 -6.19 -7.27
C TRP A 375 -7.63 -6.22 -7.08
N ASP A 376 -8.38 -6.91 -7.94
CA ASP A 376 -9.85 -7.01 -7.86
C ASP A 376 -10.36 -7.68 -6.57
N LYS A 377 -9.56 -8.57 -5.97
CA LYS A 377 -9.92 -9.26 -4.73
C LYS A 377 -9.49 -8.51 -3.46
N LEU A 378 -8.57 -7.56 -3.59
CA LEU A 378 -8.13 -6.72 -2.49
C LEU A 378 -8.97 -5.44 -2.40
N ASN A 379 -9.43 -4.90 -3.54
CA ASN A 379 -10.39 -3.79 -3.59
C ASN A 379 -11.70 -4.13 -2.89
N GLY A 380 -12.29 -5.31 -3.12
CA GLY A 380 -13.49 -5.70 -2.39
C GLY A 380 -13.32 -5.74 -0.86
N LEU A 381 -12.14 -6.14 -0.35
CA LEU A 381 -11.84 -6.19 1.09
C LEU A 381 -11.48 -4.82 1.70
N LEU A 382 -10.93 -3.90 0.91
CA LEU A 382 -10.60 -2.53 1.33
C LEU A 382 -11.79 -1.58 1.19
N ASP A 383 -12.63 -1.78 0.17
CA ASP A 383 -13.95 -1.17 0.05
C ASP A 383 -14.86 -1.63 1.18
N ASP A 384 -14.90 -2.92 1.50
CA ASP A 384 -15.70 -3.40 2.64
C ASP A 384 -15.18 -2.84 3.98
N ALA A 385 -13.87 -2.67 4.16
CA ALA A 385 -13.29 -2.05 5.36
C ALA A 385 -13.48 -0.53 5.42
N GLY A 386 -13.37 0.18 4.29
CA GLY A 386 -13.65 1.61 4.16
C GLY A 386 -15.13 1.93 4.34
N ASN A 387 -16.01 1.13 3.71
CA ASN A 387 -17.46 1.24 3.80
C ASN A 387 -17.99 0.82 5.18
N ALA A 388 -17.37 -0.16 5.86
CA ALA A 388 -17.72 -0.52 7.23
C ALA A 388 -17.31 0.56 8.27
N ILE A 389 -16.29 1.37 7.98
CA ILE A 389 -15.87 2.51 8.81
C ILE A 389 -16.68 3.79 8.47
N MET A 390 -17.23 3.91 7.26
CA MET A 390 -17.81 5.18 6.74
C MET A 390 -19.30 5.15 6.35
N GLY A 391 -20.00 4.02 6.34
CA GLY A 391 -21.43 3.98 6.03
C GLY A 391 -22.29 4.07 7.29
N PRO A 392 -22.90 5.22 7.67
CA PRO A 392 -23.65 6.16 6.82
C PRO A 392 -23.19 7.64 6.91
N ILE A 393 -23.17 8.30 5.74
CA ILE A 393 -22.15 9.29 5.36
C ILE A 393 -22.42 10.75 5.75
N ALA A 394 -23.66 11.20 5.97
CA ALA A 394 -23.91 12.64 6.10
C ALA A 394 -23.48 13.29 7.45
N SER A 395 -23.41 12.52 8.55
CA SER A 395 -23.01 13.03 9.88
C SER A 395 -21.53 12.89 10.19
N LEU A 396 -20.77 12.27 9.28
CA LEU A 396 -19.35 11.94 9.45
C LEU A 396 -18.40 13.05 8.98
N PHE A 397 -18.92 14.15 8.45
CA PHE A 397 -18.11 15.21 7.87
C PHE A 397 -18.61 16.59 8.29
N PRO A 398 -17.74 17.62 8.27
CA PRO A 398 -18.17 19.00 8.47
C PRO A 398 -19.27 19.37 7.47
N SER A 399 -20.29 20.10 7.93
CA SER A 399 -21.37 20.56 7.05
C SER A 399 -21.82 21.96 7.43
N ILE A 400 -22.20 22.75 6.43
CA ILE A 400 -22.86 24.04 6.64
C ILE A 400 -24.37 23.81 6.50
N PRO A 401 -25.23 24.34 7.40
CA PRO A 401 -26.69 24.14 7.34
C PRO A 401 -27.29 24.53 5.97
N ASP A 402 -28.07 23.60 5.40
CA ASP A 402 -28.68 23.54 4.06
C ASP A 402 -28.50 24.76 3.14
N LEU A 403 -27.65 24.57 2.14
CA LEU A 403 -27.46 25.44 0.99
C LEU A 403 -27.30 24.61 -0.29
N ALA A 404 -27.55 25.25 -1.44
CA ALA A 404 -27.54 24.63 -2.75
C ALA A 404 -26.19 23.94 -3.02
N LYS A 405 -26.19 22.61 -2.91
CA LYS A 405 -25.03 21.77 -3.22
C LYS A 405 -24.61 22.00 -4.66
N ARG A 406 -23.33 22.32 -4.86
CA ARG A 406 -22.77 22.48 -6.20
C ARG A 406 -22.43 21.08 -6.72
N ALA A 407 -23.38 20.47 -7.41
CA ALA A 407 -23.12 19.25 -8.17
C ALA A 407 -22.40 19.61 -9.47
N PHE A 408 -21.52 18.73 -9.92
CA PHE A 408 -20.85 18.80 -11.22
C PHE A 408 -21.32 17.62 -12.05
N SER A 409 -21.28 17.77 -13.37
CA SER A 409 -21.76 16.75 -14.29
C SER A 409 -20.69 16.25 -15.24
N PRO A 410 -20.88 15.03 -15.74
CA PRO A 410 -20.42 14.67 -17.07
C PRO A 410 -21.53 14.09 -17.97
N ILE A 411 -21.27 14.06 -19.29
CA ILE A 411 -22.05 13.26 -20.24
C ILE A 411 -21.71 11.78 -20.09
N ILE A 412 -22.74 10.99 -19.82
CA ILE A 412 -22.74 9.51 -19.86
C ILE A 412 -23.39 9.06 -21.17
N ILE A 413 -22.84 8.01 -21.76
CA ILE A 413 -23.35 7.32 -22.93
C ILE A 413 -23.92 5.97 -22.48
N ASP A 414 -25.17 5.74 -22.84
CA ASP A 414 -25.84 4.44 -22.77
C ASP A 414 -25.14 3.48 -23.75
N LEU A 415 -24.54 2.39 -23.28
CA LEU A 415 -23.78 1.46 -24.14
C LEU A 415 -24.55 0.18 -24.48
N ASP A 416 -25.43 -0.28 -23.61
CA ASP A 416 -26.15 -1.55 -23.74
C ASP A 416 -27.61 -1.41 -24.23
N ARG A 417 -28.07 -0.15 -24.35
CA ARG A 417 -29.34 0.31 -24.92
C ARG A 417 -30.54 0.13 -24.01
N ASP A 418 -30.36 0.12 -22.70
CA ASP A 418 -31.48 0.02 -21.75
C ASP A 418 -31.76 1.31 -20.96
N GLY A 419 -30.84 2.28 -21.00
CA GLY A 419 -30.96 3.54 -20.28
C GLY A 419 -29.59 4.12 -19.96
N VAL A 420 -29.57 5.25 -19.23
CA VAL A 420 -28.34 5.66 -18.53
C VAL A 420 -28.52 5.29 -17.07
N GLU A 421 -27.61 4.49 -16.54
CA GLU A 421 -27.60 3.99 -15.18
C GLU A 421 -26.47 4.62 -14.35
N THR A 422 -26.74 4.77 -13.05
CA THR A 422 -25.78 5.35 -12.11
C THR A 422 -25.76 4.55 -10.82
N ILE A 423 -24.72 4.77 -10.03
CA ILE A 423 -24.59 4.28 -8.66
C ILE A 423 -24.45 5.45 -7.68
N GLY A 424 -24.82 5.20 -6.43
CA GLY A 424 -24.81 6.20 -5.38
C GLY A 424 -23.45 6.42 -4.75
N LYS A 425 -23.29 7.60 -4.15
CA LYS A 425 -22.08 8.01 -3.44
C LYS A 425 -21.79 7.19 -2.16
N ASP A 426 -22.77 6.39 -1.72
CA ASP A 426 -22.61 5.35 -0.69
C ASP A 426 -21.62 4.24 -1.10
N LYS A 427 -21.25 4.17 -2.38
CA LYS A 427 -20.15 3.34 -2.90
C LYS A 427 -18.76 3.90 -2.62
N ASN A 428 -18.67 5.13 -2.11
CA ASN A 428 -17.43 5.78 -1.70
C ASN A 428 -16.37 5.90 -2.82
N ILE A 429 -16.84 6.23 -4.02
CA ILE A 429 -16.01 6.51 -5.20
C ILE A 429 -15.57 7.96 -5.13
N HIS A 430 -14.30 8.24 -5.42
CA HIS A 430 -13.73 9.59 -5.38
C HIS A 430 -13.19 10.01 -6.75
N PHE A 431 -13.65 11.16 -7.26
CA PHE A 431 -13.13 11.75 -8.49
C PHE A 431 -13.14 13.29 -8.39
N ASP A 432 -12.14 13.96 -8.96
CA ASP A 432 -12.02 15.44 -8.93
C ASP A 432 -12.89 16.06 -10.04
N LEU A 433 -14.20 16.15 -9.79
CA LEU A 433 -15.16 16.59 -10.80
C LEU A 433 -15.01 18.08 -11.14
N ASN A 434 -14.43 18.89 -10.25
CA ASN A 434 -14.30 20.33 -10.42
C ASN A 434 -12.86 20.81 -10.72
N ALA A 435 -11.93 19.86 -10.80
CA ALA A 435 -10.53 20.03 -11.09
C ALA A 435 -9.84 21.03 -10.15
N ASN A 436 -10.11 20.92 -8.85
CA ASN A 436 -9.53 21.73 -7.79
C ASN A 436 -8.40 21.03 -7.01
N GLN A 437 -8.01 19.82 -7.44
CA GLN A 437 -7.06 18.91 -6.79
C GLN A 437 -7.59 18.17 -5.56
N PHE A 438 -8.91 18.16 -5.35
CA PHE A 438 -9.59 17.42 -4.30
C PHE A 438 -10.67 16.56 -4.92
N ALA A 439 -10.39 15.26 -5.06
CA ALA A 439 -11.35 14.28 -5.54
C ALA A 439 -12.45 14.10 -4.50
N GLU A 440 -13.69 14.43 -4.86
CA GLU A 440 -14.83 14.37 -3.94
C GLU A 440 -15.49 13.00 -4.00
N ASN A 441 -16.00 12.54 -2.86
CA ASN A 441 -16.88 11.37 -2.85
C ASN A 441 -18.12 11.68 -3.70
N THR A 442 -18.38 10.86 -4.70
CA THR A 442 -19.38 11.15 -5.74
C THR A 442 -20.22 9.92 -6.07
N GLY A 443 -21.45 10.14 -6.52
CA GLY A 443 -22.16 9.18 -7.34
C GLY A 443 -21.40 8.95 -8.64
N TRP A 444 -21.69 7.85 -9.32
CA TRP A 444 -20.87 7.41 -10.45
C TRP A 444 -21.70 6.77 -11.55
N VAL A 445 -21.10 6.58 -12.74
CA VAL A 445 -21.70 5.84 -13.85
C VAL A 445 -21.82 4.35 -13.52
N GLY A 446 -22.85 3.67 -14.04
CA GLY A 446 -22.94 2.21 -14.00
C GLY A 446 -21.82 1.54 -14.80
N ALA A 447 -21.46 0.29 -14.45
CA ALA A 447 -20.34 -0.41 -15.08
C ALA A 447 -20.61 -0.88 -16.53
N ASP A 448 -21.88 -0.92 -16.91
CA ASP A 448 -22.41 -1.20 -18.25
C ASP A 448 -22.33 0.03 -19.16
N ASP A 449 -22.46 1.23 -18.62
CA ASP A 449 -22.40 2.50 -19.34
C ASP A 449 -21.00 3.11 -19.36
N GLY A 450 -20.84 4.25 -20.03
CA GLY A 450 -19.54 4.91 -20.08
C GLY A 450 -19.58 6.43 -20.14
N LEU A 451 -18.58 7.06 -19.53
CA LEU A 451 -18.36 8.50 -19.56
C LEU A 451 -17.77 8.91 -20.91
N LEU A 452 -18.29 9.98 -21.51
CA LEU A 452 -17.65 10.61 -22.66
C LEU A 452 -16.47 11.46 -22.17
N VAL A 453 -15.28 11.18 -22.69
CA VAL A 453 -14.03 11.81 -22.20
C VAL A 453 -13.10 12.24 -23.34
N ILE A 454 -12.21 13.16 -23.01
CA ILE A 454 -11.07 13.58 -23.83
C ILE A 454 -9.85 13.77 -22.92
N ASP A 455 -8.82 12.96 -23.14
CA ASP A 455 -7.51 13.15 -22.51
C ASP A 455 -6.88 14.42 -23.10
N LEU A 456 -6.78 15.47 -22.27
CA LEU A 456 -6.33 16.80 -22.70
C LEU A 456 -4.81 16.94 -22.60
N ASN A 457 -4.18 16.14 -21.76
CA ASN A 457 -2.75 16.22 -21.46
C ASN A 457 -1.94 15.08 -22.12
N ASP A 458 -2.62 14.18 -22.84
CA ASP A 458 -2.10 13.00 -23.53
C ASP A 458 -1.32 12.04 -22.58
N ASN A 459 -1.71 11.92 -21.31
CA ASN A 459 -1.07 11.04 -20.33
C ASN A 459 -1.65 9.61 -20.29
N GLY A 460 -2.75 9.35 -20.99
CA GLY A 460 -3.44 8.06 -21.06
C GLY A 460 -4.38 7.76 -19.90
N VAL A 461 -4.65 8.72 -19.03
CA VAL A 461 -5.47 8.61 -17.82
C VAL A 461 -6.46 9.77 -17.80
N ILE A 462 -7.70 9.53 -17.35
CA ILE A 462 -8.66 10.60 -17.11
C ILE A 462 -8.60 10.93 -15.62
N ASP A 463 -8.01 12.08 -15.28
CA ASP A 463 -7.63 12.39 -13.89
C ASP A 463 -8.39 13.55 -13.24
N ASP A 464 -9.07 14.40 -14.04
CA ASP A 464 -9.93 15.46 -13.51
C ASP A 464 -11.14 15.80 -14.43
N GLY A 465 -12.08 16.57 -13.88
CA GLY A 465 -13.32 16.93 -14.56
C GLY A 465 -13.17 17.83 -15.79
N ARG A 466 -11.98 18.35 -16.11
CA ARG A 466 -11.74 19.09 -17.38
C ARG A 466 -11.68 18.15 -18.57
N GLU A 467 -11.32 16.89 -18.32
CA GLU A 467 -11.23 15.81 -19.32
C GLU A 467 -12.56 15.08 -19.51
N LEU A 468 -13.53 15.33 -18.62
CA LEU A 468 -14.93 14.97 -18.80
C LEU A 468 -15.68 16.07 -19.57
N PHE A 469 -16.79 15.71 -20.22
CA PHE A 469 -17.69 16.68 -20.85
C PHE A 469 -18.78 17.13 -19.88
N GLY A 470 -18.57 18.29 -19.24
CA GLY A 470 -19.40 18.79 -18.15
C GLY A 470 -19.24 20.28 -17.84
N GLU A 471 -19.64 20.70 -16.64
CA GLU A 471 -19.47 22.10 -16.17
C GLU A 471 -18.01 22.49 -15.90
N SER A 472 -17.10 21.53 -15.78
CA SER A 472 -15.68 21.79 -15.52
C SER A 472 -14.84 21.88 -16.79
N SER A 473 -15.40 21.49 -17.95
CA SER A 473 -14.73 21.61 -19.23
C SER A 473 -14.45 23.07 -19.58
N LEU A 474 -13.24 23.35 -20.06
CA LEU A 474 -12.86 24.69 -20.51
C LEU A 474 -13.31 24.91 -21.96
N LEU A 475 -13.96 26.05 -22.19
CA LEU A 475 -14.25 26.54 -23.54
C LEU A 475 -13.03 27.29 -24.09
N GLN A 476 -12.94 27.41 -25.43
CA GLN A 476 -11.90 28.18 -26.12
C GLN A 476 -11.70 29.62 -25.61
N ASN A 477 -12.71 30.21 -24.97
CA ASN A 477 -12.64 31.56 -24.38
C ASN A 477 -12.06 31.61 -22.96
N GLY A 478 -11.59 30.46 -22.43
CA GLY A 478 -11.01 30.32 -21.10
C GLY A 478 -12.04 30.27 -19.95
N LYS A 479 -13.33 30.27 -20.24
CA LYS A 479 -14.40 30.07 -19.24
C LYS A 479 -14.84 28.62 -19.21
N THR A 480 -15.34 28.18 -18.07
CA THR A 480 -15.97 26.87 -17.95
C THR A 480 -17.30 26.81 -18.72
N ALA A 481 -17.65 25.63 -19.21
CA ALA A 481 -18.93 25.38 -19.88
C ALA A 481 -20.10 25.44 -18.88
N LYS A 482 -21.30 25.70 -19.38
CA LYS A 482 -22.54 25.65 -18.57
C LYS A 482 -23.11 24.24 -18.40
N ASN A 483 -22.67 23.31 -19.24
CA ASN A 483 -23.07 21.91 -19.29
C ASN A 483 -22.19 21.16 -20.31
N GLY A 484 -22.22 19.83 -20.27
CA GLY A 484 -21.42 18.96 -21.13
C GLY A 484 -21.74 19.08 -22.61
N TYR A 485 -22.99 19.33 -23.00
CA TYR A 485 -23.33 19.50 -24.42
C TYR A 485 -22.77 20.80 -25.00
N GLN A 486 -22.71 21.88 -24.21
CA GLN A 486 -22.01 23.09 -24.60
C GLN A 486 -20.51 22.83 -24.73
N ALA A 487 -19.93 22.05 -23.81
CA ALA A 487 -18.53 21.65 -23.89
C ALA A 487 -18.25 20.82 -25.15
N LEU A 488 -19.17 19.94 -25.55
CA LEU A 488 -19.07 19.13 -26.76
C LEU A 488 -19.23 19.95 -28.04
N ALA A 489 -20.19 20.88 -28.07
CA ALA A 489 -20.48 21.72 -29.24
C ALA A 489 -19.32 22.60 -29.70
N GLN A 490 -18.32 22.85 -28.85
CA GLN A 490 -17.14 23.62 -29.26
C GLN A 490 -16.25 22.88 -30.26
N TYR A 491 -16.42 21.56 -30.38
CA TYR A 491 -15.65 20.71 -31.27
C TYR A 491 -16.38 20.33 -32.57
N ASP A 492 -17.60 20.84 -32.76
CA ASP A 492 -18.36 20.69 -34.02
C ASP A 492 -17.83 21.74 -35.02
N GLU A 493 -16.78 21.36 -35.76
CA GLU A 493 -16.04 22.27 -36.64
C GLU A 493 -16.86 22.66 -37.87
N ASN A 494 -17.75 21.76 -38.29
CA ASN A 494 -18.53 21.90 -39.51
C ASN A 494 -19.93 22.51 -39.26
N GLY A 495 -20.40 22.53 -38.02
CA GLY A 495 -21.63 23.17 -37.56
C GLY A 495 -22.90 22.40 -37.92
N ASP A 496 -22.83 21.09 -38.18
CA ASP A 496 -23.99 20.25 -38.53
C ASP A 496 -24.79 19.79 -37.28
N GLY A 497 -24.29 20.08 -36.08
CA GLY A 497 -24.94 19.79 -34.81
C GLY A 497 -24.69 18.37 -34.30
N VAL A 498 -23.72 17.66 -34.88
CA VAL A 498 -23.22 16.38 -34.38
C VAL A 498 -21.70 16.41 -34.30
N ILE A 499 -21.13 15.58 -33.44
CA ILE A 499 -19.72 15.22 -33.49
C ILE A 499 -19.64 13.87 -34.18
N ASP A 500 -18.96 13.80 -35.32
CA ASP A 500 -18.75 12.59 -36.10
C ASP A 500 -17.36 12.56 -36.75
N ALA A 501 -17.08 11.56 -37.59
CA ALA A 501 -15.78 11.40 -38.26
C ALA A 501 -15.38 12.57 -39.19
N LYS A 502 -16.25 13.56 -39.43
CA LYS A 502 -15.94 14.80 -40.15
C LYS A 502 -15.28 15.85 -39.26
N ASP A 503 -15.31 15.69 -37.93
CA ASP A 503 -14.71 16.62 -36.97
C ASP A 503 -13.34 16.13 -36.50
N SER A 504 -12.36 17.02 -36.43
CA SER A 504 -10.98 16.64 -36.09
C SER A 504 -10.83 16.03 -34.69
N VAL A 505 -11.72 16.38 -33.76
CA VAL A 505 -11.73 15.85 -32.38
C VAL A 505 -12.09 14.37 -32.31
N TRP A 506 -12.79 13.84 -33.32
CA TRP A 506 -13.46 12.52 -33.24
C TRP A 506 -12.51 11.40 -32.83
N GLN A 507 -11.29 11.39 -33.37
CA GLN A 507 -10.27 10.37 -33.07
C GLN A 507 -9.64 10.50 -31.67
N LYS A 508 -9.82 11.65 -31.01
CA LYS A 508 -9.35 11.90 -29.65
C LYS A 508 -10.38 11.53 -28.59
N LEU A 509 -11.66 11.57 -28.92
CA LEU A 509 -12.74 11.21 -28.01
C LEU A 509 -12.67 9.72 -27.65
N LYS A 510 -12.93 9.42 -26.39
CA LYS A 510 -13.02 8.06 -25.84
C LYS A 510 -14.30 7.89 -25.04
N ILE A 511 -14.67 6.65 -24.83
CA ILE A 511 -15.60 6.24 -23.78
C ILE A 511 -14.77 5.64 -22.65
N TRP A 512 -14.95 6.14 -21.43
CA TRP A 512 -14.43 5.51 -20.22
C TRP A 512 -15.55 4.66 -19.60
N GLN A 513 -15.45 3.35 -19.77
CA GLN A 513 -16.31 2.37 -19.12
C GLN A 513 -15.57 1.83 -17.89
N ASP A 514 -15.83 2.42 -16.73
CA ASP A 514 -15.28 2.00 -15.44
C ASP A 514 -15.97 0.71 -14.96
N LYS A 515 -15.34 -0.44 -15.24
CA LYS A 515 -15.96 -1.75 -15.09
C LYS A 515 -15.99 -2.23 -13.65
N ASN A 516 -15.08 -1.72 -12.82
CA ASN A 516 -14.99 -2.05 -11.41
C ASN A 516 -15.56 -0.94 -10.50
N SER A 517 -15.96 0.19 -11.09
CA SER A 517 -16.56 1.35 -10.42
C SER A 517 -15.64 1.93 -9.34
N ASN A 518 -14.34 2.05 -9.62
CA ASN A 518 -13.36 2.56 -8.66
C ASN A 518 -13.03 4.06 -8.85
N GLY A 519 -13.52 4.69 -9.92
CA GLY A 519 -13.25 6.10 -10.24
C GLY A 519 -11.83 6.37 -10.74
N LEU A 520 -11.08 5.34 -11.13
CA LEU A 520 -9.73 5.43 -11.69
C LEU A 520 -9.73 4.85 -13.09
N THR A 521 -8.95 5.45 -14.00
CA THR A 521 -8.84 4.91 -15.36
C THR A 521 -7.94 3.69 -15.37
N ASP A 522 -8.53 2.50 -15.52
CA ASP A 522 -7.78 1.24 -15.63
C ASP A 522 -7.54 0.82 -17.10
N GLU A 523 -6.67 -0.17 -17.28
CA GLU A 523 -6.39 -0.72 -18.60
C GLU A 523 -7.61 -1.40 -19.22
N ASN A 524 -7.87 -1.09 -20.50
CA ASN A 524 -9.02 -1.57 -21.27
C ASN A 524 -10.38 -0.99 -20.81
N GLU A 525 -10.37 0.09 -20.02
CA GLU A 525 -11.57 0.87 -19.70
C GLU A 525 -11.77 2.05 -20.64
N LEU A 526 -10.69 2.58 -21.21
CA LEU A 526 -10.75 3.56 -22.30
C LEU A 526 -10.89 2.86 -23.65
N ILE A 527 -12.05 3.03 -24.29
CA ILE A 527 -12.32 2.52 -25.64
C ILE A 527 -12.61 3.67 -26.61
N SER A 528 -12.31 3.47 -27.89
CA SER A 528 -12.70 4.46 -28.91
C SER A 528 -14.21 4.46 -29.15
N LEU A 529 -14.74 5.57 -29.68
CA LEU A 529 -16.15 5.66 -30.06
C LEU A 529 -16.54 4.55 -31.05
N GLU A 530 -15.68 4.20 -32.00
CA GLU A 530 -15.93 3.11 -32.94
C GLU A 530 -15.92 1.72 -32.26
N GLN A 531 -15.06 1.51 -31.26
CA GLN A 531 -15.05 0.27 -30.47
C GLN A 531 -16.33 0.13 -29.62
N ALA A 532 -16.86 1.26 -29.13
CA ALA A 532 -18.16 1.33 -28.47
C ALA A 532 -19.35 1.23 -29.46
N GLY A 533 -19.09 1.12 -30.77
CA GLY A 533 -20.14 1.04 -31.79
C GLY A 533 -20.89 2.35 -32.02
N ILE A 534 -20.30 3.50 -31.69
CA ILE A 534 -20.88 4.84 -31.85
C ILE A 534 -20.38 5.47 -33.16
N SER A 535 -21.29 6.07 -33.92
CA SER A 535 -21.00 6.71 -35.22
C SER A 535 -21.19 8.23 -35.22
N SER A 536 -22.00 8.77 -34.32
CA SER A 536 -22.17 10.22 -34.13
C SER A 536 -22.76 10.53 -32.76
N ILE A 537 -22.41 11.66 -32.16
CA ILE A 537 -23.00 12.17 -30.91
C ILE A 537 -23.65 13.53 -31.17
N SER A 538 -24.92 13.70 -30.81
CA SER A 538 -25.62 14.98 -30.94
C SER A 538 -25.09 16.02 -29.96
N THR A 539 -24.83 17.24 -30.44
CA THR A 539 -24.55 18.40 -29.56
C THR A 539 -25.82 19.07 -29.06
N LYS A 540 -26.98 18.67 -29.59
CA LYS A 540 -28.32 19.13 -29.16
C LYS A 540 -28.85 18.24 -28.05
N TYR A 541 -29.60 18.86 -27.14
CA TYR A 541 -30.17 18.21 -25.96
C TYR A 541 -31.56 18.75 -25.61
N SER A 542 -32.30 17.98 -24.82
CA SER A 542 -33.54 18.36 -24.16
C SER A 542 -33.35 18.41 -22.65
N LYS A 543 -34.11 19.27 -21.94
CA LYS A 543 -34.07 19.32 -20.48
C LYS A 543 -34.92 18.23 -19.85
N SER A 544 -34.51 17.80 -18.67
CA SER A 544 -35.15 16.81 -17.83
C SER A 544 -35.03 17.24 -16.37
N ASP A 545 -36.04 16.92 -15.56
CA ASP A 545 -36.04 17.12 -14.10
C ASP A 545 -35.95 15.77 -13.36
N TYR A 546 -35.49 14.71 -14.05
CA TYR A 546 -35.37 13.37 -13.49
C TYR A 546 -34.19 13.28 -12.51
N VAL A 547 -34.47 12.74 -11.33
CA VAL A 547 -33.49 12.37 -10.31
C VAL A 547 -33.68 10.89 -10.01
N ASP A 548 -32.61 10.11 -10.09
CA ASP A 548 -32.67 8.68 -9.84
C ASP A 548 -32.68 8.35 -8.34
N SER A 549 -32.78 7.05 -8.01
CA SER A 549 -32.81 6.59 -6.62
C SER A 549 -31.52 6.84 -5.84
N ASN A 550 -30.42 7.12 -6.54
CA ASN A 550 -29.11 7.39 -5.96
C ASN A 550 -28.90 8.89 -5.67
N GLY A 551 -29.86 9.74 -6.07
CA GLY A 551 -29.80 11.18 -5.91
C GLY A 551 -29.03 11.88 -7.03
N ASN A 552 -28.64 11.18 -8.09
CA ASN A 552 -27.98 11.78 -9.25
C ASN A 552 -29.04 12.40 -10.18
N GLU A 553 -28.79 13.60 -10.68
CA GLU A 553 -29.76 14.38 -11.46
C GLU A 553 -29.47 14.32 -12.96
N HIS A 554 -30.38 13.72 -13.73
CA HIS A 554 -30.27 13.53 -15.18
C HIS A 554 -30.88 14.72 -15.90
N ARG A 555 -30.17 15.85 -15.92
CA ARG A 555 -30.78 17.14 -16.27
C ARG A 555 -30.88 17.40 -17.77
N LEU A 556 -29.98 16.86 -18.59
CA LEU A 556 -29.99 17.06 -20.05
C LEU A 556 -29.82 15.75 -20.81
N THR A 557 -30.68 15.49 -21.80
CA THR A 557 -30.63 14.25 -22.61
C THR A 557 -30.46 14.58 -24.08
N GLY A 558 -29.49 13.95 -24.73
CA GLY A 558 -29.16 14.01 -26.14
C GLY A 558 -29.35 12.64 -26.83
N GLU A 559 -28.92 12.56 -28.08
CA GLU A 559 -29.05 11.35 -28.91
C GLU A 559 -27.67 10.95 -29.45
N ILE A 560 -27.40 9.65 -29.47
CA ILE A 560 -26.28 9.07 -30.22
C ILE A 560 -26.81 8.21 -31.38
N THR A 561 -26.01 8.06 -32.43
CA THR A 561 -26.27 7.10 -33.51
C THR A 561 -25.22 6.00 -33.42
N TYR A 562 -25.65 4.75 -33.31
CA TYR A 562 -24.76 3.60 -33.36
C TYR A 562 -24.35 3.26 -34.80
N THR A 563 -23.29 2.49 -34.98
CA THR A 563 -22.77 2.06 -36.29
C THR A 563 -23.75 1.19 -37.09
N ASP A 564 -24.75 0.58 -36.42
CA ASP A 564 -25.84 -0.14 -37.07
C ASP A 564 -27.00 0.76 -37.52
N GLY A 565 -26.89 2.08 -37.30
CA GLY A 565 -27.90 3.09 -37.62
C GLY A 565 -29.00 3.26 -36.58
N SER A 566 -29.03 2.44 -35.53
CA SER A 566 -29.97 2.63 -34.42
C SER A 566 -29.61 3.85 -33.58
N LYS A 567 -30.59 4.34 -32.81
CA LYS A 567 -30.46 5.51 -31.95
C LYS A 567 -30.35 5.09 -30.49
N GLY A 568 -29.48 5.76 -29.75
CA GLY A 568 -29.29 5.60 -28.30
C GLY A 568 -29.34 6.95 -27.58
N LYS A 569 -29.13 6.93 -26.27
CA LYS A 569 -29.16 8.14 -25.44
C LYS A 569 -27.76 8.54 -25.00
N SER A 570 -27.58 9.85 -24.86
CA SER A 570 -26.53 10.44 -24.04
C SER A 570 -27.20 11.29 -22.96
N THR A 571 -26.65 11.35 -21.76
CA THR A 571 -27.24 12.12 -20.65
C THR A 571 -26.16 12.86 -19.90
N ASP A 572 -26.35 14.15 -19.68
CA ASP A 572 -25.51 14.98 -18.81
C ASP A 572 -26.07 14.89 -17.38
N VAL A 573 -25.31 14.25 -16.49
CA VAL A 573 -25.76 13.81 -15.16
C VAL A 573 -25.00 14.56 -14.07
N TRP A 574 -25.71 15.30 -13.23
CA TRP A 574 -25.16 15.95 -12.05
C TRP A 574 -25.08 14.94 -10.92
N PHE A 575 -23.87 14.47 -10.61
CA PHE A 575 -23.70 13.49 -9.54
C PHE A 575 -23.97 14.09 -8.16
N ALA A 576 -24.57 13.29 -7.29
CA ALA A 576 -24.65 13.60 -5.88
C ALA A 576 -23.25 13.47 -5.27
N THR A 577 -22.75 14.54 -4.66
CA THR A 577 -21.40 14.54 -4.07
C THR A 577 -21.44 14.74 -2.55
N ASP A 578 -20.34 14.38 -1.89
CA ASP A 578 -19.96 14.83 -0.56
C ASP A 578 -18.68 15.66 -0.67
N GLN A 579 -18.85 16.98 -0.70
CA GLN A 579 -17.77 17.95 -0.87
C GLN A 579 -16.86 18.08 0.36
N ALA A 580 -17.22 17.49 1.50
CA ALA A 580 -16.38 17.47 2.69
C ALA A 580 -15.54 16.17 2.77
N ASN A 581 -16.01 15.08 2.15
CA ASN A 581 -15.26 13.83 2.02
C ASN A 581 -14.43 13.81 0.75
N THR A 582 -13.20 14.31 0.85
CA THR A 582 -12.30 14.44 -0.30
C THR A 582 -10.99 13.69 -0.12
N ILE A 583 -10.30 13.46 -1.24
CA ILE A 583 -8.92 12.98 -1.32
C ILE A 583 -8.11 14.02 -2.11
N TYR A 584 -7.02 14.52 -1.52
CA TYR A 584 -6.11 15.43 -2.23
C TYR A 584 -5.32 14.69 -3.32
N THR A 585 -5.49 15.11 -4.57
CA THR A 585 -4.87 14.52 -5.78
C THR A 585 -3.70 15.33 -6.33
N GLY A 586 -3.43 16.51 -5.77
CA GLY A 586 -2.32 17.37 -6.18
C GLY A 586 -0.92 16.87 -5.77
N GLU A 587 0.12 17.62 -6.15
CA GLU A 587 1.51 17.24 -5.89
C GLU A 587 1.87 17.29 -4.39
N LYS A 588 2.15 16.12 -3.82
CA LYS A 588 2.49 15.91 -2.42
C LYS A 588 3.98 16.16 -2.15
N HIS A 589 4.32 17.39 -1.79
CA HIS A 589 5.70 17.78 -1.48
C HIS A 589 6.04 17.56 0.00
N TYR A 590 6.55 16.39 0.37
CA TYR A 590 7.00 16.11 1.73
C TYR A 590 8.46 16.47 1.98
N ILE A 591 8.74 17.11 3.12
CA ILE A 591 10.09 17.22 3.67
C ILE A 591 10.26 16.25 4.85
N ASP A 592 11.44 15.64 5.00
CA ASP A 592 11.67 14.65 6.08
C ASP A 592 11.42 15.22 7.49
N GLU A 593 11.62 16.53 7.67
CA GLU A 593 11.41 17.22 8.94
C GLU A 593 9.96 17.12 9.44
N VAL A 594 8.96 16.99 8.56
CA VAL A 594 7.55 16.99 9.01
C VAL A 594 7.15 15.71 9.74
N ARG A 595 7.93 14.62 9.63
CA ARG A 595 7.61 13.33 10.27
C ARG A 595 7.63 13.36 11.80
N LYS A 596 8.21 14.40 12.41
CA LYS A 596 8.22 14.57 13.88
C LYS A 596 6.92 15.17 14.42
N TYR A 597 6.12 15.82 13.58
CA TYR A 597 4.89 16.49 13.97
C TYR A 597 3.69 15.53 13.95
N PRO A 598 2.65 15.81 14.74
CA PRO A 598 1.36 15.14 14.63
C PRO A 598 0.74 15.28 13.24
N SER A 599 0.00 14.26 12.80
CA SER A 599 -0.81 14.33 11.59
C SER A 599 -2.28 14.60 11.92
N VAL A 600 -2.95 15.42 11.11
CA VAL A 600 -4.39 15.68 11.22
C VAL A 600 -4.96 15.67 9.81
N ARG A 601 -6.04 14.89 9.59
CA ARG A 601 -6.73 14.81 8.30
C ARG A 601 -7.43 16.13 8.02
N GLY A 602 -7.27 16.63 6.80
CA GLY A 602 -8.06 17.73 6.26
C GLY A 602 -9.37 17.22 5.65
N PHE A 603 -10.35 18.11 5.55
CA PHE A 603 -11.65 17.84 4.91
C PHE A 603 -11.87 18.84 3.77
N GLY A 604 -12.76 18.50 2.85
CA GLY A 604 -13.08 19.34 1.70
C GLY A 604 -11.85 19.80 0.95
N ASN A 605 -11.63 21.11 0.87
CA ASN A 605 -10.49 21.70 0.18
C ASN A 605 -9.31 22.03 1.12
N LEU A 606 -9.29 21.46 2.33
CA LEU A 606 -8.16 21.57 3.25
C LEU A 606 -7.23 20.37 3.06
N VAL A 607 -6.00 20.62 2.61
CA VAL A 607 -4.96 19.57 2.56
C VAL A 607 -4.66 19.05 3.97
N ASN A 608 -4.19 17.81 4.09
CA ASN A 608 -3.77 17.27 5.38
C ASN A 608 -2.66 18.13 6.03
N LEU A 609 -2.61 18.12 7.36
CA LEU A 609 -1.70 18.98 8.13
C LEU A 609 -0.24 18.74 7.75
N SER A 610 0.16 17.50 7.50
CA SER A 610 1.54 17.15 7.14
C SER A 610 2.00 17.73 5.79
N ILE A 611 1.08 17.86 4.82
CA ILE A 611 1.32 18.46 3.51
C ILE A 611 1.52 19.96 3.70
N ALA A 612 0.61 20.62 4.42
CA ALA A 612 0.70 22.04 4.72
C ALA A 612 1.99 22.38 5.50
N LEU A 613 2.35 21.55 6.47
CA LEU A 613 3.57 21.69 7.26
C LEU A 613 4.82 21.66 6.42
N SER A 614 4.84 20.99 5.26
CA SER A 614 6.04 20.91 4.43
C SER A 614 6.38 22.24 3.78
N GLN A 615 5.35 23.07 3.54
CA GLN A 615 5.48 24.36 2.85
C GLN A 615 5.36 25.57 3.80
N ASN A 616 4.87 25.37 5.03
CA ASN A 616 4.57 26.45 5.96
C ASN A 616 5.46 26.40 7.23
N THR A 617 6.47 27.29 7.29
CA THR A 617 7.36 27.42 8.46
C THR A 617 6.66 28.00 9.69
N GLU A 618 5.71 28.92 9.50
CA GLU A 618 4.93 29.51 10.59
C GLU A 618 4.08 28.45 11.30
N LEU A 619 3.41 27.59 10.51
CA LEU A 619 2.64 26.46 11.01
C LEU A 619 3.50 25.48 11.81
N ARG A 620 4.73 25.18 11.34
CA ARG A 620 5.70 24.37 12.08
C ARG A 620 6.06 24.99 13.43
N ASN A 621 6.32 26.30 13.47
CA ASN A 621 6.63 27.01 14.72
C ASN A 621 5.45 27.00 15.70
N LEU A 622 4.21 27.11 15.21
CA LEU A 622 3.00 27.01 16.03
C LEU A 622 2.83 25.61 16.62
N LEU A 623 3.08 24.55 15.83
CA LEU A 623 3.07 23.18 16.35
C LEU A 623 4.22 22.90 17.31
N ASP A 624 5.42 23.45 17.10
CA ASP A 624 6.52 23.30 18.07
C ASP A 624 6.15 23.90 19.43
N LYS A 625 5.47 25.05 19.44
CA LYS A 625 4.93 25.66 20.67
C LYS A 625 3.89 24.76 21.34
N PHE A 626 2.97 24.19 20.55
CA PHE A 626 1.96 23.26 21.06
C PHE A 626 2.60 22.01 21.67
N ILE A 627 3.51 21.35 20.95
CA ILE A 627 4.17 20.11 21.38
C ILE A 627 5.01 20.33 22.64
N ALA A 628 5.63 21.51 22.78
CA ALA A 628 6.41 21.83 23.97
C ALA A 628 5.53 21.94 25.23
N ASN A 629 4.25 22.32 25.08
CA ASN A 629 3.33 22.57 26.19
C ASN A 629 1.87 22.20 25.82
N PRO A 630 1.54 20.90 25.65
CA PRO A 630 0.24 20.47 25.12
C PRO A 630 -0.92 20.63 26.12
N ILE A 631 -0.66 20.90 27.40
CA ILE A 631 -1.70 21.14 28.42
C ILE A 631 -1.43 22.47 29.14
N THR A 632 -1.47 23.57 28.39
CA THR A 632 -1.43 24.93 28.96
C THR A 632 -2.65 25.73 28.57
N THR A 633 -2.95 26.74 29.36
CA THR A 633 -4.12 27.61 29.25
C THR A 633 -4.14 28.33 27.88
N ASP A 634 -2.96 28.66 27.33
CA ASP A 634 -2.75 29.27 26.00
C ASP A 634 -3.17 28.39 24.79
N ILE A 635 -3.60 27.15 24.99
CA ILE A 635 -3.88 26.19 23.93
C ILE A 635 -5.01 26.64 22.99
N LEU A 636 -6.04 27.32 23.49
CA LEU A 636 -7.18 27.71 22.65
C LEU A 636 -6.82 28.78 21.61
N GLN A 637 -5.90 29.69 21.93
CA GLN A 637 -5.42 30.71 21.01
C GLN A 637 -4.42 30.11 20.01
N VAL A 638 -3.50 29.27 20.50
CA VAL A 638 -2.52 28.58 19.63
C VAL A 638 -3.22 27.66 18.64
N ILE A 639 -4.29 26.95 19.03
CA ILE A 639 -5.06 26.10 18.12
C ILE A 639 -5.77 26.91 17.03
N ASP A 640 -6.38 28.06 17.35
CA ASP A 640 -6.99 28.91 16.32
C ASP A 640 -5.92 29.42 15.34
N ASP A 641 -4.75 29.82 15.83
CA ASP A 641 -3.62 30.23 14.97
C ASP A 641 -3.09 29.06 14.12
N ILE A 642 -3.02 27.83 14.66
CA ILE A 642 -2.67 26.62 13.90
C ILE A 642 -3.69 26.40 12.78
N ILE A 643 -4.98 26.42 13.09
CA ILE A 643 -6.06 26.20 12.10
C ILE A 643 -6.02 27.30 11.02
N PHE A 644 -5.85 28.57 11.40
CA PHE A 644 -5.80 29.67 10.45
C PHE A 644 -4.56 29.64 9.56
N SER A 645 -3.40 29.29 10.12
CA SER A 645 -2.17 29.11 9.36
C SER A 645 -2.23 27.87 8.46
N TRP A 646 -2.90 26.80 8.90
CA TRP A 646 -3.10 25.58 8.12
C TRP A 646 -4.03 25.82 6.93
N ALA A 647 -5.16 26.48 7.16
CA ALA A 647 -6.12 26.85 6.11
C ALA A 647 -5.68 28.08 5.28
N ASN A 648 -4.55 28.71 5.62
CA ASN A 648 -4.03 29.91 4.98
C ASN A 648 -5.03 31.11 4.97
N VAL A 649 -5.74 31.31 6.08
CA VAL A 649 -6.74 32.39 6.23
C VAL A 649 -6.29 33.56 7.09
N ASN A 650 -5.01 33.60 7.50
CA ASN A 650 -4.45 34.62 8.39
C ASN A 650 -4.67 36.07 7.90
N LEU A 651 -4.76 36.27 6.57
CA LEU A 651 -4.93 37.59 5.94
C LEU A 651 -6.40 37.99 5.72
N VAL A 652 -7.36 37.13 6.03
CA VAL A 652 -8.79 37.46 5.94
C VAL A 652 -9.13 38.43 7.08
N ASP A 653 -9.69 39.59 6.75
CA ASP A 653 -10.15 40.56 7.75
C ASP A 653 -11.27 39.92 8.60
N PRO A 654 -11.07 39.74 9.93
CA PRO A 654 -12.03 39.09 10.81
C PRO A 654 -13.43 39.70 10.76
N ASN A 655 -13.56 40.99 10.42
CA ASN A 655 -14.83 41.70 10.44
C ASN A 655 -15.55 41.72 9.08
N SER A 656 -14.94 41.15 8.03
CA SER A 656 -15.43 41.25 6.65
C SER A 656 -16.72 40.48 6.36
N ARG A 657 -17.15 39.58 7.26
CA ARG A 657 -18.34 38.72 7.09
C ARG A 657 -19.41 38.94 8.18
N GLY A 658 -19.46 40.12 8.79
CA GLY A 658 -20.55 40.52 9.71
C GLY A 658 -20.37 39.99 11.14
N ASN A 659 -21.39 39.33 11.70
CA ASN A 659 -21.42 38.90 13.11
C ASN A 659 -20.59 37.64 13.42
N ILE A 660 -19.72 37.21 12.50
CA ILE A 660 -18.83 36.06 12.67
C ILE A 660 -17.42 36.46 12.25
N ASP A 661 -16.41 35.91 12.94
CA ASP A 661 -15.03 36.03 12.49
C ASP A 661 -14.90 35.39 11.10
N ALA A 662 -14.62 36.23 10.10
CA ALA A 662 -14.55 35.82 8.70
C ALA A 662 -13.50 34.74 8.46
N ARG A 663 -12.44 34.66 9.27
CA ARG A 663 -11.42 33.58 9.17
C ARG A 663 -12.04 32.24 9.51
N LYS A 664 -12.83 32.18 10.59
CA LYS A 664 -13.55 30.96 11.01
C LYS A 664 -14.56 30.51 9.98
N LEU A 665 -15.32 31.45 9.41
CA LEU A 665 -16.25 31.14 8.31
C LEU A 665 -15.50 30.63 7.08
N THR A 666 -14.37 31.24 6.73
CA THR A 666 -13.56 30.81 5.58
C THR A 666 -12.99 29.40 5.81
N VAL A 667 -12.57 29.07 7.04
CA VAL A 667 -12.18 27.68 7.39
C VAL A 667 -13.33 26.71 7.14
N LEU A 668 -14.56 27.04 7.57
CA LEU A 668 -15.73 26.21 7.30
C LEU A 668 -15.96 26.02 5.80
N GLU A 669 -15.89 27.10 5.03
CA GLU A 669 -16.05 27.05 3.56
C GLU A 669 -14.98 26.19 2.87
N ILE A 670 -13.78 26.10 3.44
CA ILE A 670 -12.71 25.22 2.97
C ILE A 670 -13.01 23.77 3.38
N ILE A 671 -13.26 23.49 4.66
CA ILE A 671 -13.40 22.10 5.15
C ILE A 671 -14.68 21.40 4.68
N THR A 672 -15.68 22.15 4.24
CA THR A 672 -16.90 21.57 3.61
C THR A 672 -16.83 21.54 2.09
N GLY A 673 -15.84 22.20 1.48
CA GLY A 673 -15.78 22.42 0.03
C GLY A 673 -16.84 23.38 -0.50
N GLU A 674 -17.70 23.95 0.36
CA GLU A 674 -18.87 24.74 -0.03
C GLU A 674 -18.82 26.17 0.49
N LYS A 675 -19.18 27.14 -0.36
CA LYS A 675 -19.30 28.54 0.07
C LYS A 675 -20.57 28.76 0.88
N TYR A 676 -20.46 29.52 1.97
CA TYR A 676 -21.63 30.00 2.67
C TYR A 676 -22.43 30.92 1.75
N THR A 677 -23.72 30.61 1.64
CA THR A 677 -24.69 31.34 0.85
C THR A 677 -25.82 31.77 1.78
N ASN A 678 -26.25 33.02 1.72
CA ASN A 678 -27.43 33.42 2.46
C ASN A 678 -28.68 33.07 1.63
N ILE A 679 -29.58 32.24 2.15
CA ILE A 679 -30.80 31.82 1.43
C ILE A 679 -31.71 32.98 1.00
N TYR A 680 -31.61 34.15 1.65
CA TYR A 680 -32.43 35.34 1.34
C TYR A 680 -31.69 36.38 0.50
N TYR A 681 -30.36 36.46 0.63
CA TYR A 681 -29.57 37.58 0.10
C TYR A 681 -28.41 37.13 -0.83
N GLY A 682 -28.25 35.83 -1.07
CA GLY A 682 -27.25 35.25 -1.96
C GLY A 682 -25.84 35.14 -1.38
N ASN A 683 -24.88 34.74 -2.22
CA ASN A 683 -23.55 34.24 -1.84
C ASN A 683 -22.63 35.27 -1.18
N ASN A 684 -22.92 36.57 -1.31
CA ASN A 684 -22.07 37.65 -0.80
C ASN A 684 -22.62 38.32 0.46
N ALA A 685 -23.78 37.86 0.95
CA ALA A 685 -24.39 38.45 2.12
C ALA A 685 -23.85 37.80 3.41
N PRO A 686 -23.49 38.60 4.43
CA PRO A 686 -23.07 38.06 5.72
C PRO A 686 -24.22 37.25 6.36
N PRO A 687 -23.91 36.35 7.30
CA PRO A 687 -24.94 35.74 8.13
C PRO A 687 -25.76 36.84 8.82
N VAL A 688 -27.07 36.86 8.56
CA VAL A 688 -27.98 37.87 9.14
C VAL A 688 -28.57 37.31 10.43
N GLY A 689 -28.41 38.05 11.53
CA GLY A 689 -28.90 37.66 12.86
C GLY A 689 -27.93 36.77 13.65
N THR A 690 -28.26 36.48 14.91
CA THR A 690 -27.41 35.71 15.84
C THR A 690 -27.54 34.20 15.65
N PHE A 691 -28.69 33.71 15.20
CA PHE A 691 -28.94 32.27 15.10
C PHE A 691 -28.04 31.56 14.07
N GLY A 692 -27.96 32.08 12.84
CA GLY A 692 -27.09 31.50 11.80
C GLY A 692 -25.59 31.59 12.15
N ALA A 693 -25.18 32.70 12.76
CA ALA A 693 -23.81 32.87 13.25
C ALA A 693 -23.47 31.86 14.36
N ASN A 694 -24.41 31.57 15.26
CA ASN A 694 -24.22 30.59 16.33
C ASN A 694 -24.10 29.15 15.80
N LEU A 695 -24.89 28.78 14.78
CA LEU A 695 -24.77 27.46 14.14
C LEU A 695 -23.40 27.26 13.48
N LEU A 696 -22.95 28.27 12.72
CA LEU A 696 -21.62 28.26 12.10
C LEU A 696 -20.51 28.21 13.16
N MET A 697 -20.63 28.98 14.25
CA MET A 697 -19.66 28.93 15.34
C MET A 697 -19.64 27.56 16.03
N GLY A 698 -20.80 26.91 16.17
CA GLY A 698 -20.91 25.54 16.67
C GLY A 698 -20.14 24.53 15.82
N GLU A 699 -20.29 24.59 14.49
CA GLU A 699 -19.54 23.71 13.59
C GLU A 699 -18.04 24.01 13.60
N TYR A 700 -17.64 25.29 13.66
CA TYR A 700 -16.22 25.65 13.77
C TYR A 700 -15.61 25.08 15.06
N ASN A 701 -16.33 25.20 16.19
CA ASN A 701 -15.87 24.68 17.47
C ASN A 701 -15.78 23.13 17.44
N LYS A 702 -16.69 22.45 16.73
CA LYS A 702 -16.62 21.01 16.49
C LYS A 702 -15.35 20.62 15.73
N PHE A 703 -15.02 21.33 14.64
CA PHE A 703 -13.77 21.10 13.91
C PHE A 703 -12.54 21.42 14.77
N LYS A 704 -12.57 22.51 15.53
CA LYS A 704 -11.50 22.89 16.47
C LYS A 704 -11.25 21.79 17.51
N HIS A 705 -12.32 21.19 18.04
CA HIS A 705 -12.23 20.09 19.01
C HIS A 705 -11.58 18.85 18.38
N TYR A 706 -11.99 18.49 17.16
CA TYR A 706 -11.37 17.41 16.39
C TYR A 706 -9.86 17.62 16.19
N VAL A 707 -9.45 18.81 15.77
CA VAL A 707 -8.02 19.15 15.58
C VAL A 707 -7.28 19.06 16.91
N THR A 708 -7.81 19.68 17.96
CA THR A 708 -7.19 19.69 19.29
C THR A 708 -7.00 18.26 19.82
N ALA A 709 -8.04 17.44 19.75
CA ALA A 709 -7.99 16.05 20.18
C ALA A 709 -7.00 15.21 19.36
N SER A 710 -6.96 15.40 18.04
CA SER A 710 -6.01 14.72 17.16
C SER A 710 -4.55 15.03 17.52
N LEU A 711 -4.26 16.30 17.84
CA LEU A 711 -2.93 16.71 18.29
C LEU A 711 -2.59 16.15 19.68
N LEU A 712 -3.52 16.20 20.64
CA LEU A 712 -3.33 15.68 22.00
C LEU A 712 -3.16 14.15 22.03
N ALA A 713 -3.91 13.42 21.21
CA ALA A 713 -3.81 11.97 21.05
C ALA A 713 -2.40 11.52 20.64
N GLN A 714 -1.71 12.32 19.82
CA GLN A 714 -0.39 12.01 19.28
C GLN A 714 0.78 12.60 20.08
N THR A 715 0.48 13.49 21.02
CA THR A 715 1.46 14.17 21.88
C THR A 715 1.31 13.68 23.32
N GLU A 716 0.46 14.33 24.09
CA GLU A 716 0.23 14.08 25.51
C GLU A 716 -0.28 12.65 25.80
N PHE A 717 -1.31 12.21 25.06
CA PHE A 717 -1.98 10.94 25.30
C PHE A 717 -1.48 9.81 24.39
N LYS A 718 -0.30 9.98 23.80
CA LYS A 718 0.29 9.02 22.85
C LYS A 718 0.33 7.60 23.39
N GLU A 719 0.71 7.40 24.65
CA GLU A 719 0.77 6.06 25.25
C GLU A 719 -0.62 5.46 25.48
N ALA A 720 -1.64 6.28 25.76
CA ALA A 720 -3.02 5.82 25.89
C ALA A 720 -3.58 5.40 24.52
N PHE A 721 -3.40 6.24 23.49
CA PHE A 721 -3.90 5.96 22.14
C PHE A 721 -3.18 4.80 21.44
N LYS A 722 -1.95 4.44 21.84
CA LYS A 722 -1.28 3.19 21.43
C LYS A 722 -2.04 1.91 21.84
N LEU A 723 -2.96 1.99 22.79
CA LEU A 723 -3.75 0.85 23.26
C LEU A 723 -4.95 0.53 22.37
N LEU A 724 -5.26 1.43 21.44
CA LEU A 724 -6.28 1.21 20.42
C LEU A 724 -5.79 0.15 19.42
N LYS A 725 -6.68 -0.78 19.08
CA LYS A 725 -6.43 -1.84 18.11
C LYS A 725 -7.52 -1.79 17.05
N ILE A 726 -7.37 -2.52 15.94
CA ILE A 726 -8.53 -2.90 15.11
C ILE A 726 -8.65 -4.40 15.19
N ASP A 727 -9.87 -4.83 15.39
CA ASP A 727 -10.33 -6.19 15.28
C ASP A 727 -11.02 -6.37 13.93
N ILE A 728 -10.76 -7.47 13.25
CA ILE A 728 -11.39 -7.76 11.95
C ILE A 728 -12.34 -8.93 12.12
N ASN A 729 -13.63 -8.63 12.11
CA ASN A 729 -14.71 -9.58 12.31
C ASN A 729 -15.50 -9.76 11.01
N ASN A 730 -15.51 -10.97 10.45
CA ASN A 730 -16.26 -11.32 9.22
C ASN A 730 -15.99 -10.42 8.00
N GLY A 731 -14.76 -9.90 7.85
CA GLY A 731 -14.39 -8.99 6.76
C GLY A 731 -14.52 -7.51 7.09
N ASN A 732 -15.15 -7.15 8.22
CA ASN A 732 -15.30 -5.76 8.66
C ASN A 732 -14.22 -5.40 9.68
N ALA A 733 -13.51 -4.29 9.44
CA ALA A 733 -12.56 -3.72 10.38
C ALA A 733 -13.30 -2.87 11.42
N VAL A 734 -13.21 -3.24 12.70
CA VAL A 734 -13.78 -2.50 13.83
C VAL A 734 -12.66 -2.08 14.76
N ILE A 735 -12.68 -0.86 15.24
CA ILE A 735 -11.70 -0.39 16.22
C ILE A 735 -11.98 -1.05 17.58
N ASP A 736 -10.99 -1.72 18.19
CA ASP A 736 -11.08 -2.25 19.57
C ASP A 736 -10.53 -1.25 20.59
N PHE A 737 -11.43 -0.75 21.43
CA PHE A 737 -11.14 0.22 22.50
C PHE A 737 -10.89 -0.43 23.86
N SER A 738 -10.98 -1.75 24.00
CA SER A 738 -10.88 -2.44 25.28
C SER A 738 -9.56 -2.20 26.03
N GLY A 739 -8.47 -1.97 25.29
CA GLY A 739 -7.18 -1.55 25.85
C GLY A 739 -7.25 -0.15 26.46
N LEU A 740 -7.79 0.80 25.69
CA LEU A 740 -7.95 2.19 26.12
C LEU A 740 -8.95 2.33 27.27
N GLU A 741 -10.07 1.60 27.25
CA GLU A 741 -11.06 1.55 28.33
C GLU A 741 -10.44 1.08 29.65
N ARG A 742 -9.60 0.03 29.61
CA ARG A 742 -8.88 -0.46 30.80
C ARG A 742 -7.91 0.58 31.35
N HIS A 743 -7.16 1.25 30.48
CA HIS A 743 -6.24 2.31 30.88
C HIS A 743 -6.97 3.50 31.50
N LEU A 744 -8.07 3.95 30.87
CA LEU A 744 -8.92 5.02 31.37
C LEU A 744 -9.45 4.71 32.79
N ASN A 745 -9.76 3.45 33.09
CA ASN A 745 -10.22 3.03 34.41
C ASN A 745 -9.11 3.01 35.48
N GLN A 746 -7.84 2.97 35.09
CA GLN A 746 -6.69 2.99 35.98
C GLN A 746 -6.23 4.41 36.35
N ILE A 747 -6.63 5.44 35.59
CA ILE A 747 -6.30 6.84 35.90
C ILE A 747 -7.04 7.25 37.18
N THR A 748 -6.26 7.69 38.18
CA THR A 748 -6.76 8.10 39.50
C THR A 748 -7.00 9.59 39.61
N ASP A 749 -6.30 10.42 38.84
CA ASP A 749 -6.52 11.87 38.71
C ASP A 749 -7.84 12.13 37.94
N PRO A 750 -8.87 12.70 38.58
CA PRO A 750 -10.16 12.97 37.94
C PRO A 750 -10.08 13.96 36.77
N ALA A 751 -9.18 14.96 36.83
CA ALA A 751 -9.01 15.96 35.78
C ALA A 751 -8.31 15.35 34.56
N GLN A 752 -7.24 14.58 34.75
CA GLN A 752 -6.56 13.86 33.68
C GLN A 752 -7.46 12.81 33.03
N LYS A 753 -8.26 12.09 33.83
CA LYS A 753 -9.24 11.12 33.34
C LYS A 753 -10.32 11.78 32.50
N LEU A 754 -10.82 12.95 32.92
CA LEU A 754 -11.84 13.69 32.17
C LEU A 754 -11.27 14.28 30.87
N LEU A 755 -10.03 14.79 30.89
CA LEU A 755 -9.34 15.27 29.70
C LEU A 755 -9.13 14.16 28.67
N LEU A 756 -8.68 12.97 29.08
CA LEU A 756 -8.55 11.84 28.15
C LEU A 756 -9.91 11.43 27.55
N LYS A 757 -11.01 11.46 28.32
CA LYS A 757 -12.35 11.22 27.77
C LYS A 757 -12.73 12.24 26.70
N ASP A 758 -12.44 13.51 26.95
CA ASP A 758 -12.72 14.58 25.98
C ASP A 758 -11.87 14.44 24.71
N VAL A 759 -10.59 14.08 24.84
CA VAL A 759 -9.72 13.80 23.69
C VAL A 759 -10.26 12.60 22.88
N ILE A 760 -10.80 11.57 23.53
CA ILE A 760 -11.44 10.45 22.82
C ILE A 760 -12.69 10.92 22.08
N ASP A 761 -13.53 11.74 22.71
CA ASP A 761 -14.76 12.29 22.09
C ASP A 761 -14.44 13.20 20.89
N GLY A 762 -13.48 14.12 21.05
CA GLY A 762 -12.97 14.99 20.01
C GLY A 762 -12.36 14.21 18.83
N TYR A 763 -11.57 13.18 19.13
CA TYR A 763 -10.95 12.33 18.10
C TYR A 763 -11.98 11.57 17.26
N LEU A 764 -13.12 11.22 17.86
CA LEU A 764 -14.22 10.48 17.23
C LEU A 764 -15.39 11.38 16.83
N THR A 765 -15.23 12.70 16.88
CA THR A 765 -16.30 13.69 16.67
C THR A 765 -16.98 13.56 15.30
N TYR A 766 -16.21 13.14 14.29
CA TYR A 766 -16.68 12.90 12.93
C TYR A 766 -16.95 11.41 12.64
N ASN A 767 -17.04 10.56 13.68
CA ASN A 767 -17.43 9.14 13.61
C ASN A 767 -18.82 8.90 14.26
N SER A 768 -19.66 9.92 14.36
CA SER A 768 -20.80 9.93 15.28
C SER A 768 -21.96 8.99 14.94
N SER A 769 -22.08 8.51 13.70
CA SER A 769 -23.16 7.60 13.27
C SER A 769 -22.81 6.12 13.44
N ASP A 770 -21.56 5.81 13.82
CA ASP A 770 -21.09 4.46 14.04
C ASP A 770 -21.70 3.85 15.32
N GLU A 771 -22.37 2.69 15.21
CA GLU A 771 -23.04 2.01 16.34
C GLU A 771 -22.07 1.71 17.49
N TYR A 772 -20.79 1.49 17.16
CA TYR A 772 -19.74 1.17 18.09
C TYR A 772 -19.16 2.42 18.77
N TYR A 773 -19.03 3.56 18.08
CA TYR A 773 -18.82 4.86 18.73
C TYR A 773 -19.95 5.18 19.70
N GLN A 774 -21.21 4.96 19.32
CA GLN A 774 -22.35 5.18 20.22
C GLN A 774 -22.28 4.26 21.44
N SER A 775 -21.87 3.01 21.27
CA SER A 775 -21.60 2.07 22.37
C SER A 775 -20.50 2.58 23.32
N ILE A 776 -19.39 3.10 22.78
CA ILE A 776 -18.30 3.68 23.58
C ILE A 776 -18.76 4.94 24.29
N LYS A 777 -19.42 5.86 23.58
CA LYS A 777 -19.99 7.09 24.14
C LYS A 777 -20.93 6.79 25.30
N ASN A 778 -21.82 5.82 25.13
CA ASN A 778 -22.73 5.36 26.18
C ASN A 778 -21.99 4.74 27.38
N LYS A 779 -20.90 3.98 27.16
CA LYS A 779 -20.06 3.38 28.23
C LYS A 779 -19.18 4.41 28.95
N LEU A 780 -18.69 5.43 28.24
CA LEU A 780 -17.93 6.54 28.80
C LEU A 780 -18.82 7.44 29.70
N GLY A 781 -20.14 7.32 29.56
CA GLY A 781 -21.21 8.06 30.22
C GLY A 781 -21.71 9.21 29.35
N GLU A 782 -22.98 9.61 29.49
CA GLU A 782 -23.48 10.85 28.89
C GLU A 782 -22.64 12.02 29.38
N ASN A 783 -21.76 12.46 28.50
CA ASN A 783 -21.14 13.76 28.58
C ASN A 783 -21.85 14.53 27.46
N THR A 784 -22.76 15.42 27.86
CA THR A 784 -23.52 16.35 27.02
C THR A 784 -22.59 17.38 26.37
N LEU A 785 -21.65 16.95 25.53
CA LEU A 785 -20.49 17.73 25.07
C LEU A 785 -20.56 18.22 23.62
N THR A 786 -21.69 18.05 22.94
CA THR A 786 -21.90 18.61 21.59
C THR A 786 -22.25 20.11 21.63
N GLY A 787 -21.44 20.91 22.33
CA GLY A 787 -21.65 22.36 22.40
C GLY A 787 -20.87 23.14 23.46
N ASN A 788 -19.92 22.55 24.19
CA ASN A 788 -19.35 23.20 25.37
C ASN A 788 -17.83 23.36 25.26
N ASN A 789 -17.33 24.54 25.62
CA ASN A 789 -15.91 24.85 25.63
C ASN A 789 -15.22 24.23 26.85
N PHE A 790 -14.09 23.54 26.62
CA PHE A 790 -13.19 23.08 27.67
C PHE A 790 -12.04 24.06 27.86
N TYR A 791 -11.83 24.49 29.11
CA TYR A 791 -10.71 25.35 29.49
C TYR A 791 -9.81 24.59 30.46
N VAL A 792 -8.48 24.72 30.31
CA VAL A 792 -7.50 24.01 31.15
C VAL A 792 -6.53 25.00 31.80
N PHE A 793 -6.53 25.10 33.13
CA PHE A 793 -5.77 26.08 33.91
C PHE A 793 -4.63 25.40 34.68
N GLY A 794 -3.38 25.83 34.48
CA GLY A 794 -2.25 25.01 34.95
C GLY A 794 -0.83 25.59 34.98
N LEU A 795 -0.46 26.59 34.16
CA LEU A 795 0.88 27.19 34.13
C LEU A 795 0.80 28.69 33.75
N SER A 796 1.86 29.46 34.00
CA SER A 796 1.95 30.94 33.91
C SER A 796 1.29 31.57 32.65
N GLY A 797 0.34 32.51 32.83
CA GLY A 797 -0.40 33.20 31.74
C GLY A 797 -1.61 34.02 32.20
N HIS A 798 -2.07 35.02 31.41
CA HIS A 798 -3.24 35.86 31.72
C HIS A 798 -4.27 35.82 30.59
N GLU A 799 -5.51 35.40 30.86
CA GLU A 799 -6.51 35.12 29.81
C GLU A 799 -7.87 35.78 30.04
N SER A 800 -8.67 35.82 28.96
CA SER A 800 -10.05 36.30 28.96
C SER A 800 -10.95 35.42 28.09
N ILE A 801 -12.00 34.86 28.67
CA ILE A 801 -12.99 33.96 28.06
C ILE A 801 -14.32 34.71 27.88
N THR A 802 -14.97 34.54 26.74
CA THR A 802 -16.37 34.94 26.54
C THR A 802 -17.17 33.72 26.10
N ASP A 803 -18.14 33.31 26.91
CA ASP A 803 -19.05 32.21 26.60
C ASP A 803 -20.36 32.77 25.99
N SER A 804 -20.96 32.00 25.10
CA SER A 804 -22.18 32.33 24.36
C SER A 804 -23.26 31.24 24.40
N SER A 805 -22.95 30.01 24.83
CA SER A 805 -23.90 28.88 25.05
C SER A 805 -23.16 27.56 25.33
N GLY A 806 -23.64 26.74 26.27
CA GLY A 806 -23.12 25.39 26.54
C GLY A 806 -23.28 24.99 28.01
N ILE A 807 -22.75 23.81 28.40
CA ILE A 807 -22.37 23.41 29.77
C ILE A 807 -20.83 23.34 29.83
N ASP A 808 -20.19 24.48 30.04
CA ASP A 808 -18.75 24.68 29.99
C ASP A 808 -18.04 24.17 31.27
N LYS A 809 -16.82 23.65 31.10
CA LYS A 809 -16.01 23.10 32.19
C LYS A 809 -14.60 23.69 32.20
N LEU A 810 -14.14 24.08 33.38
CA LEU A 810 -12.75 24.52 33.62
C LEU A 810 -12.01 23.48 34.47
N LEU A 811 -10.93 22.93 33.92
CA LEU A 811 -10.09 21.90 34.56
C LEU A 811 -8.82 22.53 35.14
N PHE A 812 -8.61 22.38 36.45
CA PHE A 812 -7.37 22.78 37.13
C PHE A 812 -6.38 21.61 37.16
N MET A 813 -5.25 21.77 36.46
CA MET A 813 -4.22 20.74 36.32
C MET A 813 -3.08 20.93 37.34
N ASN A 814 -2.06 20.06 37.29
CA ASN A 814 -0.81 20.20 38.06
C ASN A 814 -0.99 20.27 39.59
N ASN A 815 -1.99 19.59 40.14
CA ASN A 815 -2.36 19.62 41.57
C ASN A 815 -2.76 21.00 42.10
N ILE A 816 -3.18 21.94 41.24
CA ILE A 816 -3.80 23.19 41.70
C ILE A 816 -5.07 22.83 42.45
N LYS A 817 -5.19 23.33 43.68
CA LYS A 817 -6.36 23.12 44.55
C LYS A 817 -7.22 24.37 44.59
N ALA A 818 -8.45 24.22 45.08
CA ALA A 818 -9.35 25.36 45.28
C ALA A 818 -8.75 26.42 46.21
N GLU A 819 -7.94 26.01 47.19
CA GLU A 819 -7.23 26.91 48.11
C GLU A 819 -6.13 27.75 47.43
N ASP A 820 -5.66 27.34 46.24
CA ASP A 820 -4.61 28.03 45.49
C ASP A 820 -5.16 29.14 44.57
N ILE A 821 -6.48 29.33 44.54
CA ILE A 821 -7.18 30.26 43.63
C ILE A 821 -7.83 31.41 44.40
N ARG A 822 -7.72 32.63 43.85
CA ARG A 822 -8.48 33.82 44.26
C ARG A 822 -9.37 34.29 43.14
N PHE A 823 -10.67 34.38 43.41
CA PHE A 823 -11.62 35.01 42.50
C PHE A 823 -11.76 36.50 42.81
N SER A 824 -11.77 37.32 41.76
CA SER A 824 -12.03 38.75 41.82
C SER A 824 -13.07 39.14 40.78
N ARG A 825 -13.87 40.18 41.06
CA ARG A 825 -14.86 40.69 40.10
C ARG A 825 -14.44 42.08 39.64
N GLN A 826 -14.42 42.30 38.34
CA GLN A 826 -14.23 43.62 37.74
C GLN A 826 -15.37 43.92 36.77
N GLY A 827 -16.27 44.82 37.15
CA GLY A 827 -17.44 45.14 36.34
C GLY A 827 -18.38 43.93 36.20
N ALA A 828 -18.59 43.51 34.95
CA ALA A 828 -19.41 42.34 34.61
C ALA A 828 -18.60 41.02 34.62
N ASP A 829 -17.29 41.09 34.83
CA ASP A 829 -16.36 39.99 34.62
C ASP A 829 -15.88 39.39 35.94
N ILE A 830 -15.50 38.11 35.93
CA ILE A 830 -14.84 37.42 37.05
C ILE A 830 -13.47 36.96 36.62
N THR A 831 -12.45 37.19 37.44
CA THR A 831 -11.09 36.71 37.21
C THR A 831 -10.67 35.77 38.32
N ALA A 832 -10.36 34.53 37.99
CA ALA A 832 -9.68 33.58 38.88
C ALA A 832 -8.17 33.73 38.73
N THR A 833 -7.43 33.89 39.83
CA THR A 833 -5.98 34.14 39.83
C THR A 833 -5.29 33.17 40.78
N LEU A 834 -4.16 32.58 40.39
CA LEU A 834 -3.33 31.80 41.32
C LEU A 834 -2.82 32.70 42.44
N ILE A 835 -2.72 32.18 43.66
CA ILE A 835 -2.24 32.94 44.82
C ILE A 835 -0.81 33.46 44.61
N ASP A 836 0.01 32.76 43.83
CA ASP A 836 1.37 33.20 43.48
C ASP A 836 1.40 34.36 42.46
N GLY A 837 0.24 34.74 41.93
CA GLY A 837 0.04 35.84 41.00
C GLY A 837 0.55 35.58 39.58
N LYS A 838 1.05 34.37 39.27
CA LYS A 838 1.67 34.06 37.98
C LYS A 838 0.68 33.71 36.88
N SER A 839 -0.56 33.35 37.23
CA SER A 839 -1.61 33.07 36.26
C SER A 839 -2.95 33.65 36.67
N SER A 840 -3.73 34.12 35.70
CA SER A 840 -5.13 34.49 35.88
C SER A 840 -6.00 34.20 34.66
N ILE A 841 -7.27 33.91 34.87
CA ILE A 841 -8.27 33.67 33.81
C ILE A 841 -9.52 34.49 34.09
N THR A 842 -9.94 35.31 33.12
CA THR A 842 -11.08 36.24 33.23
C THR A 842 -12.27 35.76 32.43
N PHE A 843 -13.37 35.41 33.08
CA PHE A 843 -14.66 35.15 32.47
C PHE A 843 -15.41 36.47 32.25
N LYS A 844 -15.69 36.80 30.99
CA LYS A 844 -16.33 38.05 30.56
C LYS A 844 -17.85 37.96 30.65
N ASN A 845 -18.48 39.07 31.02
CA ASN A 845 -19.93 39.26 30.98
C ASN A 845 -20.74 38.22 31.81
N ILE A 846 -20.15 37.70 32.89
CA ILE A 846 -20.82 36.80 33.84
C ILE A 846 -22.01 37.48 34.51
N PHE A 847 -21.92 38.79 34.78
CA PHE A 847 -22.99 39.53 35.43
C PHE A 847 -23.77 40.39 34.44
N ALA A 848 -25.10 40.35 34.54
CA ALA A 848 -26.01 41.13 33.69
C ALA A 848 -25.87 42.65 33.83
N ASN A 849 -25.13 43.15 34.83
CA ASN A 849 -24.84 44.56 35.00
C ASN A 849 -23.47 44.79 35.64
N ALA A 850 -22.60 45.52 34.95
CA ALA A 850 -21.23 45.80 35.37
C ALA A 850 -21.12 46.73 36.59
N THR A 851 -22.15 47.51 36.91
CA THR A 851 -22.12 48.55 37.95
C THR A 851 -22.84 48.15 39.24
N SER A 852 -23.61 47.06 39.21
CA SER A 852 -24.38 46.60 40.38
C SER A 852 -23.68 45.46 41.12
N ALA A 853 -23.40 45.66 42.40
CA ALA A 853 -22.85 44.63 43.29
C ALA A 853 -23.81 43.44 43.50
N THR A 854 -25.11 43.61 43.24
CA THR A 854 -26.15 42.58 43.35
C THR A 854 -26.65 42.09 41.99
N ALA A 855 -25.93 42.40 40.91
CA ALA A 855 -26.29 41.96 39.56
C ALA A 855 -26.48 40.44 39.52
N LYS A 856 -27.53 39.99 38.82
CA LYS A 856 -27.77 38.58 38.57
C LYS A 856 -26.70 38.03 37.62
N ILE A 857 -26.39 36.74 37.79
CA ILE A 857 -25.57 35.97 36.87
C ILE A 857 -26.32 35.81 35.54
N ASN A 858 -25.63 36.04 34.43
CA ASN A 858 -26.09 35.72 33.10
C ASN A 858 -25.80 34.24 32.85
N THR A 859 -26.83 33.40 33.03
CA THR A 859 -26.72 31.93 32.95
C THR A 859 -26.36 31.39 31.56
N ASN A 860 -26.31 32.26 30.54
CA ASN A 860 -25.92 31.86 29.18
C ASN A 860 -24.42 32.13 28.90
N ASN A 861 -23.69 32.71 29.85
CA ASN A 861 -22.31 33.15 29.69
C ASN A 861 -21.42 32.65 30.86
N VAL A 862 -21.73 31.51 31.47
CA VAL A 862 -21.09 31.02 32.70
C VAL A 862 -20.43 29.67 32.48
N ILE A 863 -19.30 29.42 33.15
CA ILE A 863 -18.72 28.09 33.23
C ILE A 863 -19.40 27.29 34.34
N GLU A 864 -20.22 26.29 34.00
CA GLU A 864 -21.06 25.57 34.94
C GLU A 864 -20.28 24.74 35.97
N GLU A 865 -19.14 24.14 35.59
CA GLU A 865 -18.31 23.36 36.52
C GLU A 865 -16.82 23.74 36.50
N PHE A 866 -16.27 23.98 37.69
CA PHE A 866 -14.83 24.12 37.95
C PHE A 866 -14.34 22.82 38.59
N ILE A 867 -13.41 22.10 37.96
CA ILE A 867 -12.99 20.76 38.39
C ILE A 867 -11.50 20.77 38.74
N PHE A 868 -11.17 20.41 39.97
CA PHE A 868 -9.79 20.37 40.48
C PHE A 868 -9.16 18.98 40.36
N ALA A 869 -7.83 18.92 40.38
CA ALA A 869 -7.05 17.68 40.30
C ALA A 869 -7.33 16.69 41.45
N ASP A 870 -7.84 17.15 42.59
CA ASP A 870 -8.28 16.30 43.70
C ASP A 870 -9.74 15.82 43.58
N GLY A 871 -10.42 16.19 42.49
CA GLY A 871 -11.82 15.86 42.24
C GLY A 871 -12.83 16.83 42.84
N THR A 872 -12.38 17.87 43.55
CA THR A 872 -13.26 18.93 44.04
C THR A 872 -13.95 19.61 42.86
N LYS A 873 -15.24 19.90 42.99
CA LYS A 873 -16.01 20.67 42.02
C LYS A 873 -16.53 21.95 42.65
N LEU A 874 -16.42 23.08 41.95
CA LEU A 874 -17.16 24.30 42.26
C LEU A 874 -18.19 24.56 41.15
N THR A 875 -19.32 25.13 41.52
CA THR A 875 -20.38 25.60 40.63
C THR A 875 -20.80 27.00 41.08
N TRP A 876 -21.45 27.76 40.20
CA TRP A 876 -21.90 29.15 40.47
C TRP A 876 -22.88 29.30 41.63
#